data_AF-A0A544ZKF5-F1
#
_entry.id   AF-A0A544ZKF5-F1
#
_cell.length_a   1.000
_cell.length_b   1.000
_cell.length_c   1.000
_cell.angle_alpha   90.00
_cell.angle_beta   90.00
_cell.angle_gamma   90.00
#
_symmetry.space_group_name_H-M   'P 1'
#
loop_
_entity.id
_entity.type
_entity.pdbx_description
1 polymer ?
#
loop_
_entity_poly.entity_id
_entity_poly.type
_entity_poly.pdbx_seq_one_letter_code
_entity_poly.pdbx_strand_id
1 'polypeptide(L)'
;MSTPAERYAAFREGQSGAGPALASFRELYDFELDEFQIDACQALEAGDGVLVAAPTGSGKTVVGEFAVHLALEQGRKCFYTTPIKALSNQKYNDLVRRYGARKVGLLTGDNSVNGEAPIVVMTTEVLRNMLYAGSNTLTGLAYVVMDEVHYLADRFRGAVWEEVIIHLPESVRVVALSATVSNAEEFGEWLGEVRGDTTVIVDEHRPVPLWQHMLVGNKMFDLFVDEGDGTLRVNPSLMRISRDEMRLAQARGRRGYSRPGRGTTPSRSDVIEKLDAEGLLPAITFIFSRNGCDAAVMQCLYSGLRLTTEAESHEIRQIVDERTAHLPDEDLAVLGYLEWRDCLERGLAAHHAGMLPAFKEVVEELFTKGLVKAVFATETLALGINMPARSVVIEKLDKWNGETHADLTPGEYTQLTGRAGRRGIDIEGHAVVVWQPGMDPLSVAGLAGTRTYPLRSSFKPSYNMAVNLVGQVGRERARTLLEDSFAQFQADRAVVGLARQLRKAEQAIEGYAEAMTCHLGDFEEYAAMRRRLSDREAELSRQRGAARRAQAVQSLEVLKPGDVIRVPGGRRAGIAVVLDPGVNGRGHEGPAPLVLTIGKQVKRLSAADFPVPVEPVDKIRIPKGFNPRSPKERANLVSTVHAKLGDRDLGKPPRARDHAAEDEEITRLRRELRQHPCHGCDEREDHARWAERYHKLLKETEGLRRRVEGRSHVIARTFDRVCGVLDQLGYLDGETVTEQGRRLASLYTELDLLTAECLRAGVWNRLDPAELAACVSSLVYESRQADDVRSPKIPAGATRDALAEMVRLWGELEGIEEDHGLSFVREPDVGFAWAAFRWAKGHSLDAVLTDCDLAAGDFVRWVKQLLDLLGQLRDAAPKGSKVAENALKAIDAMRRGVVAYSSVS
;
A
#
# COMPACT_ATOMS: atom_id res chain seq x y z
N MET A 1 -20.50 1.48 50.36
CA MET A 1 -21.23 0.21 50.20
C MET A 1 -22.66 0.55 49.89
N SER A 2 -23.12 0.29 48.66
CA SER A 2 -24.49 0.55 48.25
C SER A 2 -25.48 -0.34 48.99
N THR A 3 -26.61 0.22 49.37
CA THR A 3 -27.67 -0.51 50.07
C THR A 3 -28.27 -1.58 49.14
N PRO A 4 -28.89 -2.65 49.68
CA PRO A 4 -29.61 -3.63 48.87
C PRO A 4 -30.71 -3.01 47.99
N ALA A 5 -31.33 -1.91 48.45
CA ALA A 5 -32.33 -1.17 47.69
C ALA A 5 -31.72 -0.40 46.51
N GLU A 6 -30.55 0.22 46.69
CA GLU A 6 -29.80 0.87 45.60
C GLU A 6 -29.29 -0.14 44.57
N ARG A 7 -28.85 -1.32 45.00
CA ARG A 7 -28.47 -2.41 44.08
C ARG A 7 -29.66 -2.96 43.31
N TYR A 8 -30.82 -3.09 43.96
CA TYR A 8 -32.05 -3.52 43.30
C TYR A 8 -32.61 -2.44 42.35
N ALA A 9 -32.47 -1.16 42.70
CA ALA A 9 -32.84 -0.03 41.84
C ALA A 9 -31.92 0.05 40.61
N ALA A 10 -30.60 -0.07 40.78
CA ALA A 10 -29.63 -0.12 39.68
C ALA A 10 -29.81 -1.37 38.80
N PHE A 11 -30.14 -2.52 39.39
CA PHE A 11 -30.50 -3.74 38.67
C PHE A 11 -31.80 -3.55 37.86
N ARG A 12 -32.82 -2.89 38.43
CA ARG A 12 -34.06 -2.55 37.73
C ARG A 12 -33.84 -1.52 36.62
N GLU A 13 -33.04 -0.48 36.83
CA GLU A 13 -32.68 0.49 35.79
C GLU A 13 -31.91 -0.18 34.65
N GLY A 14 -30.98 -1.10 34.96
CA GLY A 14 -30.29 -1.92 33.97
C GLY A 14 -31.20 -2.91 33.21
N GLN A 15 -32.29 -3.37 33.84
CA GLN A 15 -33.35 -4.15 33.16
C GLN A 15 -34.38 -3.29 32.42
N SER A 16 -34.52 -2.00 32.74
CA SER A 16 -35.52 -1.12 32.11
C SER A 16 -35.06 -0.59 30.75
N GLY A 17 -33.75 -0.61 30.45
CA GLY A 17 -33.17 -0.18 29.17
C GLY A 17 -32.83 -1.29 28.19
N ALA A 18 -32.70 -2.55 28.64
CA ALA A 18 -32.47 -3.69 27.76
C ALA A 18 -33.80 -4.31 27.33
N GLY A 19 -34.04 -4.44 26.02
CA GLY A 19 -35.18 -5.20 25.55
C GLY A 19 -35.02 -6.71 25.81
N PRO A 20 -36.07 -7.50 25.52
CA PRO A 20 -36.10 -8.92 25.86
C PRO A 20 -35.01 -9.74 25.17
N ALA A 21 -34.55 -9.34 23.98
CA ALA A 21 -33.53 -10.06 23.22
C ALA A 21 -32.13 -9.86 23.82
N LEU A 22 -31.80 -8.64 24.26
CA LEU A 22 -30.52 -8.37 24.92
C LEU A 22 -30.43 -9.09 26.26
N ALA A 23 -31.54 -9.15 27.01
CA ALA A 23 -31.58 -9.89 28.26
C ALA A 23 -31.29 -11.40 28.05
N SER A 24 -31.95 -12.05 27.08
CA SER A 24 -31.72 -13.47 26.78
C SER A 24 -30.31 -13.74 26.24
N PHE A 25 -29.76 -12.81 25.45
CA PHE A 25 -28.42 -12.93 24.90
C PHE A 25 -27.33 -12.86 25.98
N ARG A 26 -27.50 -12.01 26.99
CA ARG A 26 -26.55 -11.88 28.11
C ARG A 26 -26.40 -13.19 28.90
N GLU A 27 -27.46 -13.99 28.99
CA GLU A 27 -27.42 -15.30 29.65
C GLU A 27 -26.55 -16.34 28.91
N LEU A 28 -26.14 -16.06 27.66
CA LEU A 28 -25.27 -16.94 26.87
C LEU A 28 -23.77 -16.77 27.19
N TYR A 29 -23.41 -15.79 28.03
CA TYR A 29 -22.01 -15.53 28.39
C TYR A 29 -21.79 -15.65 29.89
N ASP A 30 -20.64 -16.20 30.26
CA ASP A 30 -20.18 -16.31 31.64
C ASP A 30 -19.51 -15.03 32.17
N PHE A 31 -19.53 -13.95 31.37
CA PHE A 31 -18.91 -12.66 31.70
C PHE A 31 -19.88 -11.50 31.44
N GLU A 32 -19.66 -10.37 32.11
CA GLU A 32 -20.44 -9.15 31.91
C GLU A 32 -20.01 -8.42 30.63
N LEU A 33 -20.98 -7.88 29.91
CA LEU A 33 -20.74 -7.07 28.72
C LEU A 33 -20.26 -5.67 29.11
N ASP A 34 -19.33 -5.13 28.34
CA ASP A 34 -18.83 -3.76 28.52
C ASP A 34 -19.91 -2.73 28.11
N GLU A 35 -19.87 -1.51 28.65
CA GLU A 35 -20.90 -0.47 28.41
C GLU A 35 -21.13 -0.21 26.91
N PHE A 36 -20.05 -0.02 26.14
CA PHE A 36 -20.15 0.19 24.68
C PHE A 36 -20.81 -1.00 23.95
N GLN A 37 -20.69 -2.22 24.47
CA GLN A 37 -21.33 -3.41 23.90
C GLN A 37 -22.83 -3.40 24.19
N ILE A 38 -23.21 -2.99 25.41
CA ILE A 38 -24.61 -2.85 25.82
C ILE A 38 -25.30 -1.78 24.97
N ASP A 39 -24.70 -0.60 24.83
CA ASP A 39 -25.23 0.50 24.04
C ASP A 39 -25.43 0.08 22.57
N ALA A 40 -24.46 -0.65 22.00
CA ALA A 40 -24.56 -1.16 20.63
C ALA A 40 -25.69 -2.18 20.47
N CYS A 41 -25.86 -3.07 21.44
CA CYS A 41 -26.94 -4.05 21.39
C CYS A 41 -28.31 -3.38 21.57
N GLN A 42 -28.41 -2.37 22.44
CA GLN A 42 -29.66 -1.62 22.63
C GLN A 42 -30.07 -0.86 21.37
N ALA A 43 -29.12 -0.21 20.68
CA ALA A 43 -29.38 0.45 19.40
C ALA A 43 -29.87 -0.55 18.33
N LEU A 44 -29.24 -1.72 18.24
CA LEU A 44 -29.68 -2.78 17.31
C LEU A 44 -31.09 -3.29 17.62
N GLU A 45 -31.40 -3.47 18.91
CA GLU A 45 -32.72 -3.91 19.35
C GLU A 45 -33.80 -2.84 19.12
N ALA A 46 -33.43 -1.55 19.18
CA ALA A 46 -34.29 -0.43 18.81
C ALA A 46 -34.55 -0.33 17.31
N GLY A 47 -33.77 -1.04 16.49
CA GLY A 47 -33.95 -1.15 15.04
C GLY A 47 -32.97 -0.31 14.22
N ASP A 48 -31.95 0.28 14.84
CA ASP A 48 -30.92 1.07 14.17
C ASP A 48 -29.81 0.15 13.59
N GLY A 49 -29.10 0.62 12.57
CA GLY A 49 -27.77 0.12 12.25
C GLY A 49 -26.75 0.57 13.31
N VAL A 50 -25.59 -0.08 13.36
CA VAL A 50 -24.53 0.33 14.30
C VAL A 50 -23.15 0.32 13.66
N LEU A 51 -22.35 1.32 14.00
CA LEU A 51 -20.92 1.38 13.75
C LEU A 51 -20.18 1.35 15.08
N VAL A 52 -19.42 0.28 15.35
CA VAL A 52 -18.61 0.15 16.56
C VAL A 52 -17.13 0.30 16.22
N ALA A 53 -16.53 1.40 16.60
CA ALA A 53 -15.09 1.66 16.48
C ALA A 53 -14.41 1.51 17.84
N ALA A 54 -13.71 0.40 18.05
CA ALA A 54 -13.03 0.11 19.32
C ALA A 54 -11.71 -0.66 19.14
N PRO A 55 -10.77 -0.67 20.11
CA PRO A 55 -9.48 -1.32 19.95
C PRO A 55 -9.58 -2.83 19.68
N THR A 56 -8.62 -3.39 18.96
CA THR A 56 -8.55 -4.85 18.76
C THR A 56 -8.42 -5.55 20.13
N GLY A 57 -9.21 -6.61 20.34
CA GLY A 57 -9.30 -7.28 21.64
C GLY A 57 -10.33 -6.69 22.62
N SER A 58 -11.02 -5.60 22.29
CA SER A 58 -12.09 -5.02 23.13
C SER A 58 -13.40 -5.83 23.17
N GLY A 59 -13.50 -6.91 22.39
CA GLY A 59 -14.71 -7.76 22.39
C GLY A 59 -15.82 -7.32 21.43
N LYS A 60 -15.53 -6.46 20.44
CA LYS A 60 -16.48 -6.01 19.40
C LYS A 60 -17.32 -7.12 18.78
N THR A 61 -16.75 -8.33 18.65
CA THR A 61 -17.42 -9.51 18.11
C THR A 61 -18.74 -9.82 18.80
N VAL A 62 -18.89 -9.50 20.09
CA VAL A 62 -20.14 -9.68 20.86
C VAL A 62 -21.31 -8.96 20.19
N VAL A 63 -21.11 -7.76 19.66
CA VAL A 63 -22.16 -6.98 18.99
C VAL A 63 -22.61 -7.66 17.69
N GLY A 64 -21.68 -8.22 16.92
CA GLY A 64 -22.00 -9.02 15.73
C GLY A 64 -22.73 -10.32 16.08
N GLU A 65 -22.34 -10.97 17.18
CA GLU A 65 -23.01 -12.16 17.69
C GLU A 65 -24.42 -11.85 18.21
N PHE A 66 -24.66 -10.67 18.76
CA PHE A 66 -25.99 -10.20 19.15
C PHE A 66 -26.89 -10.00 17.93
N ALA A 67 -26.38 -9.42 16.84
CA ALA A 67 -27.15 -9.29 15.59
C ALA A 67 -27.60 -10.65 15.04
N VAL A 68 -26.74 -11.67 15.13
CA VAL A 68 -27.08 -13.06 14.79
C VAL A 68 -28.19 -13.59 15.69
N HIS A 69 -28.10 -13.37 17.01
CA HIS A 69 -29.10 -13.77 17.99
C HIS A 69 -30.46 -13.11 17.72
N LEU A 70 -30.46 -11.79 17.54
CA LEU A 70 -31.65 -10.99 17.28
C LEU A 70 -32.36 -11.43 15.99
N ALA A 71 -31.61 -11.70 14.91
CA ALA A 71 -32.17 -12.22 13.68
C ALA A 71 -32.86 -13.57 13.87
N LEU A 72 -32.26 -14.49 14.65
CA LEU A 72 -32.85 -15.78 14.95
C LEU A 72 -34.12 -15.67 15.78
N GLU A 73 -34.16 -14.79 16.79
CA GLU A 73 -35.37 -14.55 17.59
C GLU A 73 -36.52 -13.99 16.74
N GLN A 74 -36.20 -13.18 15.72
CA GLN A 74 -37.17 -12.65 14.76
C GLN A 74 -37.55 -13.63 13.64
N GLY A 75 -36.94 -14.82 13.58
CA GLY A 75 -37.14 -15.79 12.48
C GLY A 75 -36.63 -15.29 11.12
N ARG A 76 -35.64 -14.38 11.12
CA ARG A 76 -35.01 -13.77 9.95
C ARG A 76 -33.60 -14.34 9.73
N LYS A 77 -32.99 -13.98 8.59
CA LYS A 77 -31.60 -14.35 8.29
C LYS A 77 -30.62 -13.26 8.73
N CYS A 78 -29.43 -13.68 9.15
CA CYS A 78 -28.27 -12.81 9.39
C CYS A 78 -27.06 -13.34 8.62
N PHE A 79 -26.40 -12.47 7.86
CA PHE A 79 -25.15 -12.79 7.19
C PHE A 79 -23.97 -12.15 7.93
N TYR A 80 -22.95 -12.95 8.20
CA TYR A 80 -21.73 -12.51 8.88
C TYR A 80 -20.60 -12.48 7.86
N THR A 81 -20.17 -11.28 7.48
CA THR A 81 -19.10 -11.08 6.51
C THR A 81 -17.78 -10.77 7.20
N THR A 82 -16.72 -11.35 6.65
CA THR A 82 -15.34 -11.17 7.14
C THR A 82 -14.41 -10.90 5.97
N PRO A 83 -13.32 -10.12 6.15
CA PRO A 83 -12.40 -9.82 5.07
C PRO A 83 -11.59 -11.04 4.63
N ILE A 84 -11.44 -12.12 5.40
CA ILE A 84 -10.51 -13.21 5.02
C ILE A 84 -11.15 -14.57 5.26
N LYS A 85 -10.94 -15.52 4.33
CA LYS A 85 -11.46 -16.89 4.42
C LYS A 85 -11.13 -17.58 5.75
N ALA A 86 -9.92 -17.38 6.27
CA ALA A 86 -9.52 -17.92 7.57
C ALA A 86 -10.42 -17.41 8.71
N LEU A 87 -10.76 -16.12 8.70
CA LEU A 87 -11.67 -15.54 9.68
C LEU A 87 -13.11 -16.05 9.46
N SER A 88 -13.55 -16.22 8.21
CA SER A 88 -14.84 -16.85 7.90
C SER A 88 -14.94 -18.25 8.49
N ASN A 89 -13.90 -19.09 8.31
CA ASN A 89 -13.86 -20.44 8.86
C ASN A 89 -13.89 -20.42 10.39
N GLN A 90 -13.13 -19.52 11.02
CA GLN A 90 -13.10 -19.38 12.47
C GLN A 90 -14.47 -18.96 13.02
N LYS A 91 -15.09 -17.91 12.45
CA LYS A 91 -16.42 -17.44 12.84
C LYS A 91 -17.50 -18.50 12.59
N TYR A 92 -17.40 -19.26 11.50
CA TYR A 92 -18.28 -20.40 11.24
C TYR A 92 -18.21 -21.42 12.38
N ASN A 93 -17.00 -21.85 12.76
CA ASN A 93 -16.83 -22.81 13.85
C ASN A 93 -17.33 -22.27 15.21
N ASP A 94 -17.10 -20.98 15.49
CA ASP A 94 -17.61 -20.31 16.70
C ASP A 94 -19.14 -20.33 16.75
N LEU A 95 -19.81 -19.95 15.66
CA LEU A 95 -21.26 -19.91 15.56
C LEU A 95 -21.88 -21.32 15.51
N VAL A 96 -21.22 -22.29 14.89
CA VAL A 96 -21.64 -23.70 14.91
C VAL A 96 -21.60 -24.26 16.32
N ARG A 97 -20.55 -23.96 17.10
CA ARG A 97 -20.47 -24.38 18.50
C ARG A 97 -21.63 -23.83 19.34
N ARG A 98 -22.08 -22.59 19.05
CA ARG A 98 -23.16 -21.94 19.79
C ARG A 98 -24.57 -22.32 19.33
N TYR A 99 -24.84 -22.26 18.03
CA TYR A 99 -26.19 -22.41 17.46
C TYR A 99 -26.44 -23.76 16.77
N GLY A 100 -25.39 -24.57 16.60
CA GLY A 100 -25.43 -25.88 15.95
C GLY A 100 -25.31 -25.83 14.43
N ALA A 101 -24.70 -26.86 13.85
CA ALA A 101 -24.38 -26.94 12.42
C ALA A 101 -25.59 -26.85 11.47
N ARG A 102 -26.81 -27.17 11.94
CA ARG A 102 -28.03 -27.05 11.13
C ARG A 102 -28.45 -25.61 10.87
N LYS A 103 -28.12 -24.68 11.76
CA LYS A 103 -28.53 -23.27 11.68
C LYS A 103 -27.46 -22.36 11.07
N VAL A 104 -26.27 -22.88 10.81
CA VAL A 104 -25.12 -22.09 10.37
C VAL A 104 -24.57 -22.66 9.06
N GLY A 105 -24.38 -21.79 8.09
CA GLY A 105 -23.73 -22.05 6.81
C GLY A 105 -22.43 -21.28 6.65
N LEU A 106 -21.62 -21.73 5.70
CA LEU A 106 -20.38 -21.11 5.27
C LEU A 106 -20.37 -21.01 3.75
N LEU A 107 -20.24 -19.79 3.22
CA LEU A 107 -20.07 -19.53 1.80
C LEU A 107 -18.78 -18.76 1.58
N THR A 108 -17.77 -19.42 1.03
CA THR A 108 -16.52 -18.79 0.60
C THR A 108 -16.30 -19.14 -0.88
N GLY A 109 -15.37 -18.47 -1.55
CA GLY A 109 -15.04 -18.83 -2.94
C GLY A 109 -14.62 -20.29 -3.14
N ASP A 110 -14.16 -20.98 -2.08
CA ASP A 110 -13.65 -22.35 -2.18
C ASP A 110 -14.62 -23.41 -1.63
N ASN A 111 -15.46 -23.02 -0.66
CA ASN A 111 -16.32 -23.93 0.11
C ASN A 111 -17.74 -23.38 0.21
N SER A 112 -18.71 -24.27 0.00
CA SER A 112 -20.13 -24.00 0.23
C SER A 112 -20.70 -25.08 1.15
N VAL A 113 -21.10 -24.69 2.35
CA VAL A 113 -21.66 -25.56 3.39
C VAL A 113 -22.96 -24.94 3.88
N ASN A 114 -24.07 -25.67 3.79
CA ASN A 114 -25.39 -25.26 4.31
C ASN A 114 -25.77 -23.81 3.93
N GLY A 115 -25.63 -23.44 2.65
CA GLY A 115 -25.78 -22.05 2.17
C GLY A 115 -27.15 -21.40 2.38
N GLU A 116 -28.19 -22.19 2.67
CA GLU A 116 -29.55 -21.71 2.93
C GLU A 116 -29.88 -21.57 4.44
N ALA A 117 -28.88 -21.76 5.30
CA ALA A 117 -29.02 -21.58 6.73
C ALA A 117 -29.53 -20.17 7.11
N PRO A 118 -30.21 -20.01 8.26
CA PRO A 118 -30.59 -18.70 8.76
C PRO A 118 -29.38 -17.83 9.14
N ILE A 119 -28.26 -18.45 9.51
CA ILE A 119 -26.99 -17.77 9.73
C ILE A 119 -26.03 -18.20 8.64
N VAL A 120 -25.46 -17.27 7.89
CA VAL A 120 -24.44 -17.60 6.88
C VAL A 120 -23.20 -16.76 7.09
N VAL A 121 -22.07 -17.42 7.35
CA VAL A 121 -20.77 -16.79 7.39
C VAL A 121 -20.17 -16.79 5.99
N MET A 122 -19.64 -15.66 5.53
CA MET A 122 -19.10 -15.56 4.17
C MET A 122 -17.98 -14.51 4.05
N THR A 123 -17.28 -14.53 2.92
CA THR A 123 -16.42 -13.39 2.55
C THR A 123 -17.26 -12.28 1.91
N THR A 124 -16.80 -11.03 2.02
CA THR A 124 -17.51 -9.86 1.49
C THR A 124 -17.78 -9.97 -0.02
N GLU A 125 -16.86 -10.57 -0.78
CA GLU A 125 -17.00 -10.80 -2.22
C GLU A 125 -18.15 -11.74 -2.57
N VAL A 126 -18.40 -12.77 -1.74
CA VAL A 126 -19.50 -13.70 -1.97
C VAL A 126 -20.83 -12.99 -1.79
N LEU A 127 -20.96 -12.14 -0.77
CA LEU A 127 -22.16 -11.32 -0.58
C LEU A 127 -22.39 -10.37 -1.76
N ARG A 128 -21.36 -9.66 -2.20
CA ARG A 128 -21.43 -8.79 -3.40
C ARG A 128 -21.95 -9.57 -4.62
N ASN A 129 -21.38 -10.75 -4.89
CA ASN A 129 -21.79 -11.56 -6.02
C ASN A 129 -23.26 -12.01 -5.91
N MET A 130 -23.74 -12.33 -4.70
CA MET A 130 -25.14 -12.67 -4.45
C MET A 130 -26.08 -11.49 -4.70
N LEU A 131 -25.66 -10.27 -4.34
CA LEU A 131 -26.41 -9.04 -4.62
C LEU A 131 -26.50 -8.79 -6.13
N TYR A 132 -25.39 -8.95 -6.86
CA TYR A 132 -25.40 -8.82 -8.32
C TYR A 132 -26.24 -9.88 -9.03
N ALA A 133 -26.19 -11.12 -8.55
CA ALA A 133 -26.98 -12.21 -9.10
C ALA A 133 -28.47 -12.17 -8.71
N GLY A 134 -28.87 -11.30 -7.78
CA GLY A 134 -30.24 -11.28 -7.23
C GLY A 134 -30.60 -12.62 -6.57
N SER A 135 -29.68 -13.21 -5.80
CA SER A 135 -29.84 -14.56 -5.25
C SER A 135 -31.06 -14.69 -4.32
N ASN A 136 -31.85 -15.75 -4.50
CA ASN A 136 -32.98 -16.07 -3.63
C ASN A 136 -32.55 -16.31 -2.16
N THR A 137 -31.28 -16.67 -1.92
CA THR A 137 -30.73 -16.87 -0.58
C THR A 137 -30.84 -15.59 0.28
N LEU A 138 -30.88 -14.40 -0.34
CA LEU A 138 -31.08 -13.10 0.31
C LEU A 138 -32.48 -12.92 0.90
N THR A 139 -33.45 -13.76 0.54
CA THR A 139 -34.82 -13.66 1.03
C THR A 139 -34.87 -13.86 2.54
N GLY A 140 -35.47 -12.91 3.24
CA GLY A 140 -35.58 -12.91 4.70
C GLY A 140 -34.34 -12.38 5.43
N LEU A 141 -33.33 -11.88 4.71
CA LEU A 141 -32.19 -11.17 5.29
C LEU A 141 -32.65 -9.90 6.01
N ALA A 142 -32.25 -9.77 7.28
CA ALA A 142 -32.56 -8.60 8.10
C ALA A 142 -31.29 -7.89 8.60
N TYR A 143 -30.21 -8.64 8.83
CA TYR A 143 -28.97 -8.09 9.38
C TYR A 143 -27.74 -8.57 8.60
N VAL A 144 -26.82 -7.65 8.32
CA VAL A 144 -25.49 -7.97 7.79
C VAL A 144 -24.44 -7.46 8.76
N VAL A 145 -23.66 -8.38 9.32
CA VAL A 145 -22.48 -8.05 10.12
C VAL A 145 -21.30 -7.89 9.19
N MET A 146 -20.62 -6.76 9.30
CA MET A 146 -19.47 -6.36 8.51
C MET A 146 -18.27 -6.24 9.47
N ASP A 147 -17.57 -7.35 9.68
CA ASP A 147 -16.46 -7.45 10.62
C ASP A 147 -15.17 -6.86 10.02
N GLU A 148 -14.40 -6.13 10.82
CA GLU A 148 -13.18 -5.42 10.37
C GLU A 148 -13.43 -4.44 9.18
N VAL A 149 -14.50 -3.63 9.26
CA VAL A 149 -14.93 -2.69 8.19
C VAL A 149 -13.85 -1.68 7.77
N HIS A 150 -12.83 -1.43 8.59
CA HIS A 150 -11.69 -0.60 8.23
C HIS A 150 -10.87 -1.13 7.05
N TYR A 151 -11.08 -2.39 6.62
CA TYR A 151 -10.60 -2.92 5.34
C TYR A 151 -11.16 -2.21 4.11
N LEU A 152 -12.18 -1.37 4.29
CA LEU A 152 -12.65 -0.46 3.25
C LEU A 152 -11.52 0.43 2.68
N ALA A 153 -10.47 0.70 3.46
CA ALA A 153 -9.29 1.43 2.98
C ALA A 153 -8.29 0.59 2.16
N ASP A 154 -8.50 -0.74 2.05
CA ASP A 154 -7.63 -1.60 1.26
C ASP A 154 -7.72 -1.25 -0.23
N ARG A 155 -6.57 -1.11 -0.90
CA ARG A 155 -6.48 -0.66 -2.30
C ARG A 155 -7.17 -1.61 -3.28
N PHE A 156 -7.18 -2.91 -3.00
CA PHE A 156 -7.65 -3.93 -3.94
C PHE A 156 -9.06 -4.42 -3.61
N ARG A 157 -9.40 -4.49 -2.31
CA ARG A 157 -10.62 -5.10 -1.82
C ARG A 157 -11.59 -4.13 -1.18
N GLY A 158 -11.16 -2.91 -0.90
CA GLY A 158 -11.97 -1.89 -0.23
C GLY A 158 -13.24 -1.52 -1.01
N ALA A 159 -13.17 -1.47 -2.34
CA ALA A 159 -14.32 -1.18 -3.19
C ALA A 159 -15.51 -2.14 -2.96
N VAL A 160 -15.23 -3.43 -2.74
CA VAL A 160 -16.24 -4.46 -2.49
C VAL A 160 -17.07 -4.15 -1.24
N TRP A 161 -16.46 -3.55 -0.21
CA TRP A 161 -17.16 -3.17 1.02
C TRP A 161 -18.17 -2.06 0.76
N GLU A 162 -17.77 -1.02 0.05
CA GLU A 162 -18.67 0.08 -0.34
C GLU A 162 -19.78 -0.43 -1.26
N GLU A 163 -19.46 -1.29 -2.22
CA GLU A 163 -20.48 -1.89 -3.09
C GLU A 163 -21.55 -2.62 -2.28
N VAL A 164 -21.16 -3.49 -1.34
CA VAL A 164 -22.13 -4.18 -0.46
C VAL A 164 -22.92 -3.15 0.36
N ILE A 165 -22.24 -2.17 0.97
CA ILE A 165 -22.88 -1.13 1.78
C ILE A 165 -23.76 -0.20 0.95
N ILE A 166 -23.66 -0.11 -0.37
CA ILE A 166 -24.57 0.69 -1.20
C ILE A 166 -25.71 -0.18 -1.77
N HIS A 167 -25.45 -1.45 -2.08
CA HIS A 167 -26.40 -2.31 -2.79
C HIS A 167 -27.29 -3.20 -1.92
N LEU A 168 -27.00 -3.34 -0.63
CA LEU A 168 -27.96 -3.98 0.27
C LEU A 168 -29.35 -3.29 0.18
N PRO A 169 -30.45 -4.04 0.33
CA PRO A 169 -31.77 -3.43 0.46
C PRO A 169 -31.86 -2.52 1.69
N GLU A 170 -32.61 -1.41 1.61
CA GLU A 170 -32.83 -0.47 2.73
C GLU A 170 -33.41 -1.14 3.99
N SER A 171 -34.11 -2.27 3.82
CA SER A 171 -34.67 -3.06 4.93
C SER A 171 -33.63 -3.84 5.73
N VAL A 172 -32.39 -3.94 5.25
CA VAL A 172 -31.31 -4.67 5.91
C VAL A 172 -30.49 -3.73 6.79
N ARG A 173 -30.34 -4.06 8.08
CA ARG A 173 -29.51 -3.30 9.01
C ARG A 173 -28.06 -3.75 8.96
N VAL A 174 -27.15 -2.78 8.94
CA VAL A 174 -25.71 -3.01 8.88
C VAL A 174 -25.12 -2.91 10.29
N VAL A 175 -24.33 -3.90 10.66
CA VAL A 175 -23.55 -3.94 11.90
C VAL A 175 -22.07 -3.89 11.53
N ALA A 176 -21.51 -2.68 11.52
CA ALA A 176 -20.13 -2.43 11.11
C ALA A 176 -19.20 -2.45 12.32
N LEU A 177 -18.26 -3.40 12.35
CA LEU A 177 -17.28 -3.54 13.44
C LEU A 177 -15.90 -3.08 12.94
N SER A 178 -15.30 -2.11 13.62
CA SER A 178 -14.05 -1.48 13.19
C SER A 178 -13.00 -1.42 14.31
N ALA A 179 -11.73 -1.44 13.93
CA ALA A 179 -10.67 -0.93 14.77
C ALA A 179 -10.85 0.59 14.99
N THR A 180 -10.10 1.17 15.92
CA THR A 180 -10.15 2.62 16.19
C THR A 180 -9.68 3.43 14.99
N VAL A 181 -10.61 4.16 14.37
CA VAL A 181 -10.36 5.08 13.25
C VAL A 181 -10.68 6.52 13.68
N SER A 182 -9.90 7.50 13.23
CA SER A 182 -9.99 8.88 13.71
C SER A 182 -11.21 9.63 13.18
N ASN A 183 -11.84 9.11 12.13
CA ASN A 183 -12.99 9.69 11.44
C ASN A 183 -14.20 8.74 11.49
N ALA A 184 -14.37 8.01 12.60
CA ALA A 184 -15.52 7.12 12.79
C ALA A 184 -16.86 7.86 12.65
N GLU A 185 -16.94 9.10 13.12
CA GLU A 185 -18.11 9.97 12.95
C GLU A 185 -18.38 10.28 11.46
N GLU A 186 -17.36 10.63 10.68
CA GLU A 186 -17.50 10.86 9.23
C GLU A 186 -18.02 9.61 8.51
N PHE A 187 -17.50 8.44 8.87
CA PHE A 187 -17.95 7.17 8.30
C PHE A 187 -19.38 6.83 8.73
N GLY A 188 -19.73 7.10 9.99
CA GLY A 188 -21.08 6.93 10.51
C GLY A 188 -22.11 7.88 9.90
N GLU A 189 -21.74 9.13 9.63
CA GLU A 189 -22.58 10.08 8.88
C GLU A 189 -22.88 9.56 7.47
N TRP A 190 -21.88 9.03 6.77
CA TRP A 190 -22.07 8.40 5.45
C TRP A 190 -22.98 7.17 5.53
N LEU A 191 -22.78 6.29 6.51
CA LEU A 191 -23.69 5.16 6.75
C LEU A 191 -25.12 5.66 7.03
N GLY A 192 -25.27 6.75 7.78
CA GLY A 192 -26.53 7.43 8.02
C GLY A 192 -27.23 7.89 6.73
N GLU A 193 -26.47 8.49 5.82
CA GLU A 193 -26.98 8.98 4.52
C GLU A 193 -27.41 7.83 3.60
N VAL A 194 -26.65 6.73 3.56
CA VAL A 194 -26.89 5.60 2.64
C VAL A 194 -27.86 4.56 3.23
N ARG A 195 -27.90 4.40 4.56
CA ARG A 195 -28.63 3.32 5.26
C ARG A 195 -29.70 3.78 6.23
N GLY A 196 -29.84 5.09 6.44
CA GLY A 196 -30.73 5.64 7.44
C GLY A 196 -30.17 5.47 8.85
N ASP A 197 -31.04 5.40 9.85
CA ASP A 197 -30.69 5.45 11.27
C ASP A 197 -29.56 4.49 11.64
N THR A 198 -28.37 5.05 11.89
CA THR A 198 -27.15 4.33 12.26
C THR A 198 -26.52 4.99 13.48
N THR A 199 -26.41 4.24 14.58
CA THR A 199 -25.79 4.73 15.80
C THR A 199 -24.27 4.49 15.77
N VAL A 200 -23.49 5.54 16.01
CA VAL A 200 -22.02 5.48 16.03
C VAL A 200 -21.54 5.35 17.47
N ILE A 201 -20.77 4.30 17.74
CA ILE A 201 -20.21 4.00 19.07
C ILE A 201 -18.70 3.95 18.93
N VAL A 202 -18.03 4.87 19.62
CA VAL A 202 -16.58 4.96 19.66
C VAL A 202 -16.13 4.68 21.09
N ASP A 203 -15.31 3.65 21.25
CA ASP A 203 -14.61 3.38 22.50
C ASP A 203 -13.10 3.41 22.24
N GLU A 204 -12.35 4.08 23.11
CA GLU A 204 -10.88 4.14 23.03
C GLU A 204 -10.22 3.30 24.12
N HIS A 205 -11.01 2.69 25.01
CA HIS A 205 -10.49 1.91 26.11
C HIS A 205 -9.93 0.57 25.63
N ARG A 206 -8.65 0.31 25.96
CA ARG A 206 -8.02 -0.99 25.71
C ARG A 206 -8.10 -1.83 26.99
N PRO A 207 -8.81 -2.99 26.99
CA PRO A 207 -9.00 -3.76 28.23
C PRO A 207 -7.70 -4.27 28.86
N VAL A 208 -6.71 -4.58 28.02
CA VAL A 208 -5.36 -4.96 28.47
C VAL A 208 -4.42 -3.80 28.11
N PRO A 209 -3.89 -3.04 29.08
CA PRO A 209 -2.92 -1.96 28.83
C PRO A 209 -1.71 -2.44 28.02
N LEU A 210 -1.14 -1.56 27.20
CA LEU A 210 0.02 -1.85 26.36
C LEU A 210 1.26 -1.09 26.85
N TRP A 211 2.32 -1.80 27.19
CA TRP A 211 3.65 -1.23 27.41
C TRP A 211 4.47 -1.25 26.12
N GLN A 212 5.14 -0.13 25.85
CA GLN A 212 5.96 0.05 24.65
C GLN A 212 7.44 0.02 25.06
N HIS A 213 8.22 -0.84 24.42
CA HIS A 213 9.61 -1.12 24.76
C HIS A 213 10.51 -1.03 23.54
N MET A 214 11.78 -0.69 23.75
CA MET A 214 12.85 -0.85 22.77
C MET A 214 13.91 -1.79 23.32
N LEU A 215 14.28 -2.80 22.53
CA LEU A 215 15.33 -3.76 22.88
C LEU A 215 16.64 -3.36 22.20
N VAL A 216 17.62 -2.93 23.01
CA VAL A 216 18.95 -2.49 22.54
C VAL A 216 20.00 -3.46 23.08
N GLY A 217 20.62 -4.24 22.20
CA GLY A 217 21.45 -5.38 22.59
C GLY A 217 20.63 -6.34 23.46
N ASN A 218 21.12 -6.66 24.67
CA ASN A 218 20.43 -7.53 25.62
C ASN A 218 19.67 -6.76 26.73
N LYS A 219 19.35 -5.48 26.51
CA LYS A 219 18.64 -4.64 27.49
C LYS A 219 17.34 -4.11 26.92
N MET A 220 16.24 -4.38 27.61
CA MET A 220 14.93 -3.80 27.32
C MET A 220 14.81 -2.45 28.03
N PHE A 221 14.33 -1.45 27.31
CA PHE A 221 14.08 -0.11 27.82
C PHE A 221 12.62 0.25 27.55
N ASP A 222 11.92 0.78 28.55
CA ASP A 222 10.62 1.42 28.30
C ASP A 222 10.80 2.56 27.30
N LEU A 223 9.92 2.65 26.30
CA LEU A 223 9.94 3.73 25.31
C LEU A 223 9.59 5.06 25.97
N PHE A 224 8.63 5.04 26.88
CA PHE A 224 8.15 6.20 27.63
C PHE A 224 8.51 6.07 29.11
N VAL A 225 8.81 7.20 29.73
CA VAL A 225 9.01 7.33 31.19
C VAL A 225 8.09 8.45 31.67
N ASP A 226 7.46 8.25 32.82
CA ASP A 226 6.65 9.27 33.49
C ASP A 226 7.56 10.32 34.15
N GLU A 227 7.34 11.61 33.85
CA GLU A 227 8.07 12.72 34.49
C GLU A 227 7.58 13.02 35.93
N GLY A 228 6.57 12.29 36.42
CA GLY A 228 6.02 12.40 37.77
C GLY A 228 4.81 13.34 37.89
N ASP A 229 4.45 14.01 36.80
CA ASP A 229 3.25 14.83 36.62
C ASP A 229 2.20 14.17 35.70
N GLY A 230 2.43 12.91 35.31
CA GLY A 230 1.59 12.16 34.37
C GLY A 230 1.93 12.41 32.90
N THR A 231 2.92 13.26 32.59
CA THR A 231 3.41 13.44 31.22
C THR A 231 4.42 12.35 30.85
N LEU A 232 4.17 11.69 29.72
CA LEU A 232 5.05 10.65 29.19
C LEU A 232 6.07 11.27 28.25
N ARG A 233 7.35 11.04 28.55
CA ARG A 233 8.47 11.46 27.69
C ARG A 233 9.24 10.26 27.18
N VAL A 234 9.74 10.36 25.94
CA VAL A 234 10.65 9.36 25.36
C VAL A 234 11.90 9.18 26.23
N ASN A 235 12.25 7.93 26.51
CA ASN A 235 13.30 7.56 27.46
C ASN A 235 14.65 8.23 27.15
N PRO A 236 15.20 9.05 28.09
CA PRO A 236 16.46 9.75 27.88
C PRO A 236 17.64 8.83 27.58
N SER A 237 17.61 7.59 28.06
CA SER A 237 18.67 6.60 27.80
C SER A 237 18.70 6.19 26.33
N LEU A 238 17.53 5.98 25.71
CA LEU A 238 17.40 5.70 24.27
C LEU A 238 17.89 6.88 23.43
N MET A 239 17.53 8.10 23.83
CA MET A 239 18.01 9.31 23.16
C MET A 239 19.54 9.48 23.25
N ARG A 240 20.16 9.08 24.37
CA ARG A 240 21.63 9.09 24.50
C ARG A 240 22.28 8.07 23.58
N ILE A 241 21.75 6.84 23.54
CA ILE A 241 22.24 5.76 22.66
C ILE A 241 22.20 6.21 21.18
N SER A 242 21.07 6.75 20.72
CA SER A 242 20.92 7.28 19.35
C SER A 242 21.95 8.37 19.03
N ARG A 243 22.12 9.36 19.93
CA ARG A 243 23.07 10.47 19.74
C ARG A 243 24.53 9.99 19.69
N ASP A 244 24.90 9.05 20.56
CA ASP A 244 26.26 8.52 20.61
C ASP A 244 26.58 7.68 19.36
N GLU A 245 25.61 6.93 18.84
CA GLU A 245 25.73 6.23 17.56
C GLU A 245 25.90 7.21 16.39
N MET A 246 25.09 8.27 16.31
CA MET A 246 25.23 9.30 15.27
C MET A 246 26.60 9.99 15.32
N ARG A 247 27.12 10.28 16.53
CA ARG A 247 28.47 10.85 16.70
C ARG A 247 29.56 9.90 16.20
N LEU A 248 29.44 8.60 16.51
CA LEU A 248 30.37 7.58 16.04
C LEU A 248 30.31 7.40 14.51
N ALA A 249 29.12 7.46 13.91
CA ALA A 249 28.94 7.40 12.46
C ALA A 249 29.59 8.61 11.76
N GLN A 250 29.40 9.82 12.29
CA GLN A 250 30.03 11.05 11.77
C GLN A 250 31.56 11.02 11.91
N ALA A 251 32.09 10.45 13.00
CA ALA A 251 33.53 10.28 13.19
C ALA A 251 34.17 9.25 12.23
N ARG A 252 33.40 8.24 11.79
CA ARG A 252 33.85 7.17 10.88
C ARG A 252 33.99 7.60 9.42
N GLY A 253 33.43 8.74 9.01
CA GLY A 253 33.55 9.29 7.63
C GLY A 253 34.96 9.73 7.19
N ARG A 254 36.01 9.53 8.00
CA ARG A 254 37.37 10.02 7.74
C ARG A 254 38.48 8.97 7.59
N ARG A 255 38.24 7.67 7.81
CA ARG A 255 39.27 6.62 7.61
C ARG A 255 38.67 5.35 7.01
N GLY A 256 39.21 4.96 5.86
CA GLY A 256 38.85 3.71 5.18
C GLY A 256 39.42 2.47 5.88
N TYR A 257 38.63 1.39 5.80
CA TYR A 257 38.91 -0.02 6.09
C TYR A 257 38.91 -0.53 7.56
N SER A 258 37.92 -1.42 7.79
CA SER A 258 37.82 -2.56 8.73
C SER A 258 37.50 -2.38 10.23
N ARG A 259 36.23 -2.62 10.60
CA ARG A 259 35.66 -3.77 11.38
C ARG A 259 34.18 -3.45 11.66
N PRO A 260 33.24 -4.43 11.66
CA PRO A 260 31.86 -4.17 12.09
C PRO A 260 31.91 -3.61 13.50
N GLY A 261 31.46 -2.37 13.69
CA GLY A 261 31.28 -1.84 15.03
C GLY A 261 30.26 -2.72 15.75
N ARG A 262 30.49 -3.03 17.03
CA ARG A 262 29.49 -3.55 17.95
C ARG A 262 28.27 -2.61 17.96
N GLY A 263 27.36 -2.80 17.01
CA GLY A 263 26.03 -2.21 16.96
C GLY A 263 25.05 -3.29 17.36
N THR A 264 24.86 -3.40 18.67
CA THR A 264 23.61 -3.52 19.46
C THR A 264 22.28 -4.01 18.85
N THR A 265 22.22 -4.60 17.66
CA THR A 265 21.01 -5.34 17.24
C THR A 265 21.11 -6.75 17.81
N PRO A 266 20.22 -7.16 18.73
CA PRO A 266 20.20 -8.53 19.22
C PRO A 266 19.92 -9.50 18.08
N SER A 267 20.50 -10.71 18.17
CA SER A 267 20.09 -11.79 17.27
C SER A 267 18.67 -12.24 17.62
N ARG A 268 17.95 -12.85 16.67
CA ARG A 268 16.57 -13.28 16.89
C ARG A 268 16.44 -14.28 18.05
N SER A 269 17.43 -15.15 18.23
CA SER A 269 17.51 -16.04 19.39
C SER A 269 17.69 -15.26 20.69
N ASP A 270 18.57 -14.25 20.73
CA ASP A 270 18.76 -13.41 21.93
C ASP A 270 17.46 -12.69 22.33
N VAL A 271 16.68 -12.23 21.33
CA VAL A 271 15.37 -11.60 21.58
C VAL A 271 14.43 -12.59 22.26
N ILE A 272 14.28 -13.80 21.73
CA ILE A 272 13.35 -14.80 22.30
C ILE A 272 13.82 -15.25 23.68
N GLU A 273 15.10 -15.52 23.89
CA GLU A 273 15.67 -15.85 25.20
C GLU A 273 15.44 -14.73 26.22
N LYS A 274 15.59 -13.47 25.80
CA LYS A 274 15.32 -12.32 26.65
C LYS A 274 13.85 -12.24 27.07
N LEU A 275 12.93 -12.48 26.13
CA LEU A 275 11.50 -12.52 26.42
C LEU A 275 11.14 -13.67 27.34
N ASP A 276 11.70 -14.87 27.12
CA ASP A 276 11.48 -16.03 27.99
C ASP A 276 11.96 -15.77 29.42
N ALA A 277 13.16 -15.21 29.56
CA ALA A 277 13.74 -14.86 30.86
C ALA A 277 12.92 -13.81 31.65
N GLU A 278 12.19 -12.93 30.95
CA GLU A 278 11.29 -11.95 31.56
C GLU A 278 9.84 -12.44 31.66
N GLY A 279 9.56 -13.69 31.27
CA GLY A 279 8.22 -14.29 31.31
C GLY A 279 7.26 -13.69 30.28
N LEU A 280 7.78 -13.08 29.21
CA LEU A 280 7.03 -12.31 28.21
C LEU A 280 6.52 -13.16 27.03
N LEU A 281 6.71 -14.48 27.07
CA LEU A 281 6.13 -15.44 26.11
C LEU A 281 4.66 -15.80 26.46
N PRO A 282 3.83 -16.18 25.47
CA PRO A 282 4.16 -16.35 24.06
C PRO A 282 4.31 -15.02 23.31
N ALA A 283 5.15 -15.01 22.27
CA ALA A 283 5.46 -13.82 21.50
C ALA A 283 5.26 -14.01 19.98
N ILE A 284 4.77 -12.96 19.33
CA ILE A 284 4.71 -12.85 17.86
C ILE A 284 5.75 -11.84 17.41
N THR A 285 6.70 -12.26 16.59
CA THR A 285 7.71 -11.39 15.98
C THR A 285 7.32 -11.09 14.54
N PHE A 286 6.99 -9.84 14.25
CA PHE A 286 6.66 -9.39 12.91
C PHE A 286 7.90 -9.11 12.06
N ILE A 287 7.98 -9.82 10.94
CA ILE A 287 9.02 -9.70 9.92
C ILE A 287 8.32 -9.53 8.57
N PHE A 288 8.56 -8.41 7.87
CA PHE A 288 7.87 -8.08 6.60
C PHE A 288 8.42 -8.84 5.38
N SER A 289 8.99 -10.04 5.58
CA SER A 289 9.50 -10.92 4.53
C SER A 289 9.21 -12.37 4.88
N ARG A 290 8.60 -13.10 3.94
CA ARG A 290 8.26 -14.53 4.09
C ARG A 290 9.51 -15.37 4.34
N ASN A 291 10.49 -15.24 3.44
CA ASN A 291 11.81 -15.87 3.60
C ASN A 291 12.51 -15.40 4.89
N GLY A 292 12.22 -14.16 5.33
CA GLY A 292 12.69 -13.64 6.61
C GLY A 292 12.12 -14.38 7.82
N CYS A 293 10.82 -14.73 7.80
CA CYS A 293 10.17 -15.54 8.82
C CYS A 293 10.76 -16.96 8.87
N ASP A 294 10.89 -17.62 7.73
CA ASP A 294 11.49 -18.97 7.66
C ASP A 294 12.94 -18.96 8.16
N ALA A 295 13.73 -17.99 7.70
CA ALA A 295 15.12 -17.82 8.15
C ALA A 295 15.21 -17.51 9.65
N ALA A 296 14.23 -16.82 10.23
CA ALA A 296 14.18 -16.55 11.67
C ALA A 296 13.97 -17.82 12.49
N VAL A 297 13.04 -18.69 12.05
CA VAL A 297 12.84 -20.00 12.68
C VAL A 297 14.11 -20.83 12.62
N MET A 298 14.74 -20.92 11.43
CA MET A 298 15.97 -21.69 11.26
C MET A 298 17.13 -21.14 12.08
N GLN A 299 17.24 -19.81 12.21
CA GLN A 299 18.25 -19.18 13.07
C GLN A 299 18.09 -19.60 14.55
N CYS A 300 16.85 -19.63 15.05
CA CYS A 300 16.55 -20.07 16.41
C CYS A 300 16.73 -21.59 16.57
N LEU A 301 16.41 -22.38 15.55
CA LEU A 301 16.67 -23.82 15.53
C LEU A 301 18.17 -24.10 15.67
N TYR A 302 18.99 -23.45 14.85
CA TYR A 302 20.45 -23.64 14.85
C TYR A 302 21.14 -23.08 16.10
N SER A 303 20.52 -22.14 16.82
CA SER A 303 21.03 -21.69 18.13
C SER A 303 20.79 -22.72 19.24
N GLY A 304 19.97 -23.75 18.98
CA GLY A 304 19.62 -24.79 19.95
C GLY A 304 18.47 -24.41 20.89
N LEU A 305 17.71 -23.36 20.55
CA LEU A 305 16.59 -22.90 21.37
C LEU A 305 15.51 -23.99 21.51
N ARG A 306 15.01 -24.20 22.72
CA ARG A 306 13.90 -25.13 23.02
C ARG A 306 13.01 -24.53 24.12
N LEU A 307 11.76 -24.27 23.77
CA LEU A 307 10.77 -23.59 24.61
C LEU A 307 9.68 -24.53 25.14
N THR A 308 9.83 -25.83 24.88
CA THR A 308 8.85 -26.87 25.17
C THR A 308 9.43 -27.93 26.10
N THR A 309 8.56 -28.49 26.92
CA THR A 309 8.81 -29.71 27.69
C THR A 309 8.68 -30.95 26.80
N GLU A 310 9.14 -32.10 27.31
CA GLU A 310 9.00 -33.38 26.59
C GLU A 310 7.53 -33.78 26.38
N ALA A 311 6.66 -33.49 27.36
CA ALA A 311 5.22 -33.75 27.26
C ALA A 311 4.56 -32.86 26.19
N GLU A 312 4.84 -31.55 26.19
CA GLU A 312 4.35 -30.63 25.16
C GLU A 312 4.87 -31.04 23.77
N SER A 313 6.14 -31.43 23.66
CA SER A 313 6.74 -31.92 22.41
C SER A 313 6.01 -33.16 21.87
N HIS A 314 5.62 -34.10 22.74
CA HIS A 314 4.83 -35.27 22.34
C HIS A 314 3.41 -34.88 21.90
N GLU A 315 2.73 -33.99 22.62
CA GLU A 315 1.40 -33.49 22.26
C GLU A 315 1.41 -32.76 20.91
N ILE A 316 2.41 -31.90 20.69
CA ILE A 316 2.62 -31.20 19.41
C ILE A 316 2.76 -32.21 18.27
N ARG A 317 3.60 -33.24 18.45
CA ARG A 317 3.80 -34.27 17.43
C ARG A 317 2.49 -34.98 17.08
N GLN A 318 1.71 -35.36 18.08
CA GLN A 318 0.43 -36.03 17.86
C GLN A 318 -0.53 -35.14 17.05
N ILE A 319 -0.67 -33.86 17.41
CA ILE A 319 -1.53 -32.92 16.69
C ILE A 319 -1.03 -32.74 15.24
N VAL A 320 0.27 -32.57 15.05
CA VAL A 320 0.87 -32.41 13.72
C VAL A 320 0.58 -33.65 12.86
N ASP A 321 0.89 -34.84 13.36
CA ASP A 321 0.70 -36.10 12.62
C ASP A 321 -0.78 -36.32 12.27
N GLU A 322 -1.70 -36.09 13.21
CA GLU A 322 -3.16 -36.20 12.98
C GLU A 322 -3.65 -35.21 11.92
N ARG A 323 -3.21 -33.96 11.98
CA ARG A 323 -3.68 -32.89 11.07
C ARG A 323 -3.08 -33.02 9.67
N THR A 324 -1.89 -33.59 9.51
CA THR A 324 -1.26 -33.77 8.19
C THR A 324 -1.46 -35.15 7.58
N ALA A 325 -2.14 -36.09 8.26
CA ALA A 325 -2.32 -37.47 7.82
C ALA A 325 -2.97 -37.64 6.43
N HIS A 326 -3.72 -36.64 5.96
CA HIS A 326 -4.40 -36.67 4.66
C HIS A 326 -3.51 -36.19 3.50
N LEU A 327 -2.35 -35.59 3.78
CA LEU A 327 -1.41 -35.10 2.77
C LEU A 327 -0.53 -36.24 2.26
N PRO A 328 -0.25 -36.33 0.94
CA PRO A 328 0.64 -37.36 0.41
C PRO A 328 2.07 -37.22 0.95
N ASP A 329 2.72 -38.34 1.29
CA ASP A 329 4.10 -38.37 1.80
C ASP A 329 5.10 -37.72 0.83
N GLU A 330 4.89 -37.89 -0.47
CA GLU A 330 5.73 -37.28 -1.52
C GLU A 330 5.66 -35.74 -1.48
N ASP A 331 4.48 -35.18 -1.22
CA ASP A 331 4.28 -33.74 -1.10
C ASP A 331 4.90 -33.25 0.23
N LEU A 332 4.68 -33.97 1.34
CA LEU A 332 5.26 -33.63 2.65
C LEU A 332 6.79 -33.53 2.63
N ALA A 333 7.46 -34.42 1.88
CA ALA A 333 8.91 -34.38 1.73
C ALA A 333 9.39 -33.08 1.05
N VAL A 334 8.71 -32.65 -0.02
CA VAL A 334 9.02 -31.41 -0.77
C VAL A 334 8.77 -30.16 0.09
N LEU A 335 7.80 -30.23 1.00
CA LEU A 335 7.40 -29.13 1.87
C LEU A 335 8.32 -28.92 3.09
N GLY A 336 9.37 -29.73 3.24
CA GLY A 336 10.25 -29.64 4.42
C GLY A 336 9.54 -30.05 5.72
N TYR A 337 8.55 -30.95 5.65
CA TYR A 337 7.70 -31.33 6.78
C TYR A 337 8.48 -31.74 8.04
N LEU A 338 9.58 -32.49 7.88
CA LEU A 338 10.37 -32.98 9.01
C LEU A 338 11.05 -31.83 9.78
N GLU A 339 11.62 -30.86 9.06
CA GLU A 339 12.25 -29.67 9.66
C GLU A 339 11.20 -28.77 10.29
N TRP A 340 10.06 -28.59 9.61
CA TRP A 340 8.92 -27.83 10.13
C TRP A 340 8.39 -28.46 11.43
N ARG A 341 8.24 -29.78 11.49
CA ARG A 341 7.82 -30.51 12.70
C ARG A 341 8.83 -30.38 13.85
N ASP A 342 10.13 -30.52 13.59
CA ASP A 342 11.16 -30.34 14.64
C ASP A 342 11.13 -28.92 15.22
N CYS A 343 10.92 -27.90 14.39
CA CYS A 343 10.73 -26.53 14.86
C CYS A 343 9.51 -26.40 15.78
N LEU A 344 8.36 -26.96 15.39
CA LEU A 344 7.15 -26.93 16.21
C LEU A 344 7.33 -27.64 17.54
N GLU A 345 7.96 -28.83 17.53
CA GLU A 345 8.25 -29.59 18.74
C GLU A 345 9.16 -28.84 19.72
N ARG A 346 9.88 -27.80 19.27
CA ARG A 346 10.70 -26.89 20.09
C ARG A 346 9.95 -25.62 20.51
N GLY A 347 8.71 -25.43 20.07
CA GLY A 347 7.87 -24.27 20.36
C GLY A 347 8.11 -23.08 19.43
N LEU A 348 8.68 -23.30 18.25
CA LEU A 348 9.01 -22.28 17.25
C LEU A 348 8.19 -22.48 15.98
N ALA A 349 7.63 -21.41 15.41
CA ALA A 349 6.92 -21.49 14.15
C ALA A 349 7.10 -20.24 13.27
N ALA A 350 7.02 -20.42 11.96
CA ALA A 350 6.76 -19.33 11.03
C ALA A 350 5.24 -19.23 10.78
N HIS A 351 4.75 -18.03 10.42
CA HIS A 351 3.37 -17.84 9.96
C HIS A 351 3.32 -16.78 8.84
N HIS A 352 3.10 -17.22 7.60
CA HIS A 352 2.93 -16.30 6.48
C HIS A 352 2.13 -16.89 5.34
N ALA A 353 1.66 -16.02 4.43
CA ALA A 353 0.81 -16.41 3.31
C ALA A 353 1.42 -17.47 2.37
N GLY A 354 2.76 -17.56 2.28
CA GLY A 354 3.47 -18.58 1.50
C GLY A 354 3.46 -20.00 2.09
N MET A 355 2.97 -20.19 3.31
CA MET A 355 2.80 -21.52 3.91
C MET A 355 1.51 -22.18 3.41
N LEU A 356 1.51 -23.52 3.38
CA LEU A 356 0.30 -24.27 3.11
C LEU A 356 -0.80 -23.98 4.14
N PRO A 357 -2.09 -23.94 3.71
CA PRO A 357 -3.21 -23.75 4.63
C PRO A 357 -3.20 -24.71 5.82
N ALA A 358 -3.01 -26.01 5.58
CA ALA A 358 -2.93 -27.02 6.64
C ALA A 358 -1.83 -26.73 7.67
N PHE A 359 -0.65 -26.27 7.22
CA PHE A 359 0.44 -25.94 8.14
C PHE A 359 0.13 -24.69 8.96
N LYS A 360 -0.50 -23.67 8.35
CA LYS A 360 -0.94 -22.46 9.10
C LYS A 360 -1.96 -22.79 10.16
N GLU A 361 -2.96 -23.62 9.83
CA GLU A 361 -3.99 -24.08 10.77
C GLU A 361 -3.40 -24.83 11.95
N VAL A 362 -2.38 -25.68 11.72
CA VAL A 362 -1.65 -26.35 12.80
C VAL A 362 -0.89 -25.34 13.67
N VAL A 363 -0.19 -24.37 13.08
CA VAL A 363 0.49 -23.32 13.87
C VAL A 363 -0.51 -22.53 14.71
N GLU A 364 -1.65 -22.16 14.13
CA GLU A 364 -2.74 -21.46 14.81
C GLU A 364 -3.29 -22.27 15.98
N GLU A 365 -3.63 -23.56 15.77
CA GLU A 365 -4.12 -24.46 16.82
C GLU A 365 -3.09 -24.61 17.96
N LEU A 366 -1.82 -24.86 17.62
CA LEU A 366 -0.76 -25.04 18.60
C LEU A 366 -0.46 -23.75 19.38
N PHE A 367 -0.56 -22.58 18.75
CA PHE A 367 -0.37 -21.31 19.43
C PHE A 367 -1.52 -20.98 20.37
N THR A 368 -2.77 -21.21 19.96
CA THR A 368 -3.95 -21.01 20.82
C THR A 368 -3.95 -21.96 22.02
N LYS A 369 -3.46 -23.21 21.85
CA LYS A 369 -3.22 -24.15 22.96
C LYS A 369 -2.04 -23.77 23.85
N GLY A 370 -1.27 -22.75 23.47
CA GLY A 370 -0.09 -22.31 24.19
C GLY A 370 1.10 -23.26 24.08
N LEU A 371 1.10 -24.19 23.12
CA LEU A 371 2.20 -25.15 22.89
C LEU A 371 3.36 -24.51 22.11
N VAL A 372 3.04 -23.71 21.09
CA VAL A 372 4.02 -22.87 20.38
C VAL A 372 4.17 -21.55 21.12
N LYS A 373 5.42 -21.19 21.46
CA LYS A 373 5.73 -20.03 22.32
C LYS A 373 6.27 -18.84 21.54
N ALA A 374 6.93 -19.07 20.40
CA ALA A 374 7.45 -18.00 19.54
C ALA A 374 7.04 -18.21 18.08
N VAL A 375 6.34 -17.21 17.52
CA VAL A 375 5.89 -17.20 16.12
C VAL A 375 6.55 -16.05 15.37
N PHE A 376 7.16 -16.34 14.23
CA PHE A 376 7.69 -15.33 13.31
C PHE A 376 6.71 -15.14 12.16
N ALA A 377 6.05 -13.98 12.11
CA ALA A 377 4.91 -13.77 11.23
C ALA A 377 5.08 -12.58 10.30
N THR A 378 4.48 -12.65 9.11
CA THR A 378 4.25 -11.46 8.29
C THR A 378 3.03 -10.68 8.81
N GLU A 379 2.89 -9.43 8.37
CA GLU A 379 1.77 -8.54 8.71
C GLU A 379 0.38 -9.18 8.52
N THR A 380 0.25 -10.13 7.59
CA THR A 380 -1.00 -10.88 7.33
C THR A 380 -1.55 -11.61 8.55
N LEU A 381 -0.77 -11.84 9.60
CA LEU A 381 -1.27 -12.41 10.85
C LEU A 381 -2.00 -11.37 11.71
N ALA A 382 -1.59 -10.11 11.65
CA ALA A 382 -2.22 -9.02 12.42
C ALA A 382 -3.66 -8.72 11.96
N LEU A 383 -4.05 -9.30 10.82
CA LEU A 383 -5.22 -9.00 10.01
C LEU A 383 -6.51 -9.76 10.35
N GLY A 384 -6.62 -10.43 11.50
CA GLY A 384 -7.92 -10.86 12.02
C GLY A 384 -7.99 -12.22 12.70
N ILE A 385 -6.94 -13.05 12.63
CA ILE A 385 -6.96 -14.39 13.24
C ILE A 385 -6.86 -14.28 14.76
N ASN A 386 -7.61 -15.09 15.52
CA ASN A 386 -7.57 -15.09 16.99
C ASN A 386 -6.30 -15.76 17.55
N MET A 387 -5.15 -15.11 17.36
CA MET A 387 -3.86 -15.45 17.95
C MET A 387 -3.33 -14.29 18.80
N PRO A 388 -3.94 -13.97 19.95
CA PRO A 388 -3.39 -12.98 20.86
C PRO A 388 -2.15 -13.54 21.57
N ALA A 389 -1.10 -12.74 21.66
CA ALA A 389 0.16 -13.08 22.30
C ALA A 389 0.34 -12.25 23.56
N ARG A 390 1.20 -12.66 24.50
CA ARG A 390 1.57 -11.78 25.62
C ARG A 390 2.40 -10.60 25.11
N SER A 391 3.30 -10.87 24.18
CA SER A 391 4.19 -9.86 23.59
C SER A 391 4.17 -9.86 22.07
N VAL A 392 4.36 -8.68 21.49
CA VAL A 392 4.60 -8.48 20.07
C VAL A 392 5.97 -7.86 19.89
N VAL A 393 6.75 -8.39 18.95
CA VAL A 393 8.07 -7.87 18.58
C VAL A 393 8.02 -7.33 17.15
N ILE A 394 8.60 -6.17 16.91
CA ILE A 394 8.70 -5.56 15.58
C ILE A 394 10.19 -5.41 15.23
N GLU A 395 10.65 -6.15 14.20
CA GLU A 395 12.07 -6.21 13.82
C GLU A 395 12.52 -4.96 13.04
N LYS A 396 11.64 -4.43 12.18
CA LYS A 396 11.88 -3.27 11.32
C LYS A 396 10.65 -2.36 11.31
N LEU A 397 10.85 -1.09 10.95
CA LEU A 397 9.78 -0.09 10.86
C LEU A 397 9.50 0.36 9.42
N ASP A 398 10.10 -0.31 8.44
CA ASP A 398 9.89 -0.10 7.01
C ASP A 398 9.50 -1.41 6.35
N LYS A 399 8.68 -1.32 5.28
CA LYS A 399 8.25 -2.47 4.48
C LYS A 399 8.17 -2.13 3.00
N TRP A 400 8.28 -3.15 2.15
CA TRP A 400 8.01 -3.03 0.72
C TRP A 400 6.50 -3.02 0.48
N ASN A 401 5.97 -1.95 -0.12
CA ASN A 401 4.54 -1.82 -0.40
C ASN A 401 4.13 -2.25 -1.83
N GLY A 402 5.05 -2.86 -2.58
CA GLY A 402 4.86 -3.21 -3.99
C GLY A 402 5.67 -2.32 -4.93
N GLU A 403 5.86 -1.05 -4.58
CA GLU A 403 6.54 -0.05 -5.41
C GLU A 403 7.81 0.49 -4.74
N THR A 404 7.78 0.72 -3.44
CA THR A 404 8.89 1.31 -2.67
C THR A 404 8.99 0.73 -1.26
N HIS A 405 10.15 0.90 -0.63
CA HIS A 405 10.25 0.77 0.83
C HIS A 405 9.60 2.00 1.48
N ALA A 406 8.50 1.77 2.19
CA ALA A 406 7.74 2.78 2.91
C ALA A 406 7.81 2.52 4.42
N ASP A 407 7.87 3.59 5.20
CA ASP A 407 7.77 3.51 6.66
C ASP A 407 6.38 3.00 7.08
N LEU A 408 6.32 2.25 8.18
CA LEU A 408 5.06 1.84 8.79
C LEU A 408 4.25 3.06 9.20
N THR A 409 2.95 2.98 8.92
CA THR A 409 1.99 3.98 9.41
C THR A 409 1.61 3.70 10.86
N PRO A 410 1.13 4.71 11.61
CA PRO A 410 0.61 4.49 12.97
C PRO A 410 -0.56 3.49 13.04
N GLY A 411 -1.38 3.42 11.98
CA GLY A 411 -2.47 2.46 11.87
C GLY A 411 -1.97 1.03 11.80
N GLU A 412 -1.02 0.75 10.92
CA GLU A 412 -0.37 -0.57 10.82
C GLU A 412 0.34 -0.92 12.13
N TYR A 413 1.08 0.01 12.73
CA TYR A 413 1.73 -0.20 14.03
C TYR A 413 0.73 -0.59 15.13
N THR A 414 -0.42 0.09 15.19
CA THR A 414 -1.49 -0.20 16.16
C THR A 414 -2.15 -1.56 15.89
N GLN A 415 -2.31 -1.96 14.63
CA GLN A 415 -2.82 -3.29 14.27
C GLN A 415 -1.85 -4.42 14.71
N LEU A 416 -0.55 -4.25 14.47
CA LEU A 416 0.48 -5.21 14.89
C LEU A 416 0.51 -5.34 16.42
N THR A 417 0.68 -4.21 17.12
CA THR A 417 0.81 -4.17 18.58
C THR A 417 -0.50 -4.48 19.31
N GLY A 418 -1.65 -4.31 18.63
CA GLY A 418 -2.96 -4.71 19.11
C GLY A 418 -3.08 -6.19 19.48
N ARG A 419 -2.18 -7.04 18.96
CA ARG A 419 -2.10 -8.48 19.28
C ARG A 419 -1.45 -8.80 20.64
N ALA A 420 -0.81 -7.82 21.28
CA ALA A 420 -0.14 -8.02 22.57
C ALA A 420 -1.11 -7.86 23.76
N GLY A 421 -1.14 -8.80 24.68
CA GLY A 421 -2.06 -8.85 25.80
C GLY A 421 -3.32 -9.64 25.49
N ARG A 422 -3.44 -10.82 26.11
CA ARG A 422 -4.58 -11.73 25.98
C ARG A 422 -5.65 -11.36 27.02
N ARG A 423 -6.82 -10.91 26.57
CA ARG A 423 -7.94 -10.57 27.46
C ARG A 423 -8.30 -11.78 28.34
N GLY A 424 -8.42 -11.56 29.65
CA GLY A 424 -8.74 -12.59 30.64
C GLY A 424 -7.56 -13.49 31.05
N ILE A 425 -6.37 -13.33 30.46
CA ILE A 425 -5.16 -14.09 30.80
C ILE A 425 -4.04 -13.15 31.24
N ASP A 426 -3.75 -12.11 30.45
CA ASP A 426 -2.68 -11.16 30.73
C ASP A 426 -3.26 -9.88 31.38
N ILE A 427 -2.53 -9.35 32.37
CA ILE A 427 -2.85 -8.07 33.01
C ILE A 427 -2.35 -6.89 32.16
N GLU A 428 -1.29 -7.13 31.39
CA GLU A 428 -0.63 -6.15 30.54
C GLU A 428 -0.06 -6.85 29.29
N GLY A 429 -0.04 -6.13 28.17
CA GLY A 429 0.60 -6.56 26.93
C GLY A 429 1.87 -5.76 26.67
N HIS A 430 2.80 -6.34 25.91
CA HIS A 430 4.09 -5.70 25.63
C HIS A 430 4.37 -5.62 24.12
N ALA A 431 4.69 -4.43 23.64
CA ALA A 431 5.18 -4.18 22.29
C ALA A 431 6.67 -3.86 22.34
N VAL A 432 7.50 -4.64 21.65
CA VAL A 432 8.97 -4.55 21.70
C VAL A 432 9.50 -4.23 20.31
N VAL A 433 10.10 -3.05 20.13
CA VAL A 433 10.79 -2.67 18.89
C VAL A 433 12.26 -3.02 19.01
N VAL A 434 12.79 -3.79 18.05
CA VAL A 434 14.20 -4.18 18.03
C VAL A 434 15.06 -3.04 17.51
N TRP A 435 16.12 -2.69 18.23
CA TRP A 435 17.04 -1.63 17.82
C TRP A 435 17.74 -1.94 16.50
N GLN A 436 17.65 -1.00 15.56
CA GLN A 436 18.44 -1.02 14.32
C GLN A 436 19.36 0.21 14.26
N PRO A 437 20.59 0.07 13.73
CA PRO A 437 21.47 1.21 13.52
C PRO A 437 20.81 2.32 12.70
N GLY A 438 20.84 3.55 13.22
CA GLY A 438 20.24 4.72 12.55
C GLY A 438 18.76 4.96 12.86
N MET A 439 18.12 4.14 13.71
CA MET A 439 16.76 4.35 14.19
C MET A 439 16.68 5.56 15.15
N ASP A 440 15.65 6.38 15.01
CA ASP A 440 15.33 7.49 15.93
C ASP A 440 14.20 7.09 16.88
N PRO A 441 14.45 7.05 18.21
CA PRO A 441 13.40 6.80 19.21
C PRO A 441 12.19 7.74 19.11
N LEU A 442 12.37 8.98 18.62
CA LEU A 442 11.25 9.92 18.43
C LEU A 442 10.29 9.46 17.34
N SER A 443 10.80 8.85 16.27
CA SER A 443 9.97 8.28 15.21
C SER A 443 9.13 7.12 15.73
N VAL A 444 9.74 6.23 16.54
CA VAL A 444 9.04 5.12 17.19
C VAL A 444 7.95 5.64 18.14
N ALA A 445 8.28 6.67 18.92
CA ALA A 445 7.31 7.32 19.80
C ALA A 445 6.15 7.99 19.03
N GLY A 446 6.41 8.54 17.84
CA GLY A 446 5.37 9.08 16.96
C GLY A 446 4.39 8.01 16.48
N LEU A 447 4.90 6.82 16.15
CA LEU A 447 4.07 5.65 15.79
C LEU A 447 3.27 5.13 16.99
N ALA A 448 3.92 5.02 18.16
CA ALA A 448 3.28 4.52 19.38
C ALA A 448 2.29 5.52 20.01
N GLY A 449 2.48 6.82 19.78
CA GLY A 449 1.64 7.89 20.32
C GLY A 449 0.37 8.15 19.53
N THR A 450 0.36 7.88 18.22
CA THR A 450 -0.80 8.14 17.35
C THR A 450 -1.68 6.89 17.27
N ARG A 451 -2.79 6.88 18.00
CA ARG A 451 -3.66 5.68 18.14
C ARG A 451 -4.73 5.53 17.05
N THR A 452 -4.98 6.57 16.26
CA THR A 452 -6.08 6.60 15.30
C THR A 452 -5.63 7.14 13.95
N TYR A 453 -6.23 6.64 12.87
CA TYR A 453 -5.95 7.03 11.50
C TYR A 453 -7.26 7.23 10.73
N PRO A 454 -7.29 8.14 9.73
CA PRO A 454 -8.49 8.36 8.94
C PRO A 454 -8.70 7.21 7.95
N LEU A 455 -9.89 6.63 7.97
CA LEU A 455 -10.38 5.72 6.95
C LEU A 455 -10.56 6.50 5.64
N ARG A 456 -9.86 6.08 4.58
CA ARG A 456 -9.97 6.67 3.24
C ARG A 456 -10.49 5.63 2.27
N SER A 457 -11.52 5.98 1.51
CA SER A 457 -12.02 5.12 0.45
C SER A 457 -10.96 4.84 -0.63
N SER A 458 -10.90 3.59 -1.09
CA SER A 458 -10.14 3.17 -2.28
C SER A 458 -11.01 2.99 -3.51
N PHE A 459 -12.30 3.34 -3.43
CA PHE A 459 -13.32 3.02 -4.43
C PHE A 459 -13.01 3.59 -5.82
N LYS A 460 -13.12 2.73 -6.84
CA LYS A 460 -13.02 3.08 -8.26
C LYS A 460 -13.98 2.23 -9.08
N PRO A 461 -14.71 2.82 -10.06
CA PRO A 461 -15.55 2.04 -10.97
C PRO A 461 -14.71 1.08 -11.82
N SER A 462 -15.04 -0.22 -11.81
CA SER A 462 -14.44 -1.25 -12.67
C SER A 462 -15.39 -1.66 -13.81
N TYR A 463 -14.90 -2.40 -14.80
CA TYR A 463 -15.72 -2.87 -15.92
C TYR A 463 -16.81 -3.84 -15.49
N ASN A 464 -16.49 -4.90 -14.74
CA ASN A 464 -17.49 -5.82 -14.19
C ASN A 464 -18.53 -5.09 -13.35
N MET A 465 -18.11 -4.17 -12.47
CA MET A 465 -19.02 -3.37 -11.65
C MET A 465 -19.97 -2.57 -12.55
N ALA A 466 -19.44 -1.80 -13.50
CA ALA A 466 -20.25 -0.94 -14.34
C ALA A 466 -21.31 -1.73 -15.12
N VAL A 467 -20.94 -2.88 -15.69
CA VAL A 467 -21.91 -3.73 -16.41
C VAL A 467 -22.97 -4.31 -15.48
N ASN A 468 -22.59 -4.79 -14.30
CA ASN A 468 -23.56 -5.32 -13.32
C ASN A 468 -24.55 -4.23 -12.86
N LEU A 469 -24.05 -3.03 -12.57
CA LEU A 469 -24.87 -1.89 -12.14
C LEU A 469 -25.86 -1.46 -13.24
N VAL A 470 -25.36 -1.26 -14.47
CA VAL A 470 -26.22 -0.89 -15.61
C VAL A 470 -27.27 -1.97 -15.84
N GLY A 471 -26.90 -3.26 -15.72
CA GLY A 471 -27.82 -4.38 -15.91
C GLY A 471 -28.93 -4.47 -14.87
N GLN A 472 -28.69 -4.01 -13.64
CA GLN A 472 -29.68 -4.06 -12.57
C GLN A 472 -30.58 -2.82 -12.50
N VAL A 473 -29.99 -1.63 -12.58
CA VAL A 473 -30.70 -0.38 -12.28
C VAL A 473 -30.71 0.63 -13.44
N GLY A 474 -30.00 0.34 -14.54
CA GLY A 474 -29.80 1.28 -15.65
C GLY A 474 -28.63 2.23 -15.40
N ARG A 475 -28.12 2.87 -16.46
CA ARG A 475 -26.88 3.67 -16.42
C ARG A 475 -27.06 4.96 -15.62
N GLU A 476 -28.16 5.68 -15.81
CA GLU A 476 -28.41 6.90 -15.03
C GLU A 476 -28.51 6.61 -13.53
N ARG A 477 -29.25 5.57 -13.14
CA ARG A 477 -29.40 5.23 -11.72
C ARG A 477 -28.10 4.68 -11.15
N ALA A 478 -27.36 3.86 -11.91
CA ALA A 478 -26.03 3.40 -11.53
C ALA A 478 -25.09 4.58 -11.27
N ARG A 479 -25.10 5.58 -12.15
CA ARG A 479 -24.31 6.81 -11.97
C ARG A 479 -24.66 7.52 -10.66
N THR A 480 -25.95 7.66 -10.32
CA THR A 480 -26.38 8.24 -9.04
C THR A 480 -25.94 7.41 -7.84
N LEU A 481 -26.06 6.08 -7.88
CA LEU A 481 -25.62 5.22 -6.77
C LEU A 481 -24.12 5.33 -6.49
N LEU A 482 -23.32 5.59 -7.52
CA LEU A 482 -21.87 5.83 -7.35
C LEU A 482 -21.57 7.22 -6.74
N GLU A 483 -22.48 8.18 -6.88
CA GLU A 483 -22.40 9.46 -6.19
C GLU A 483 -22.67 9.32 -4.68
N ASP A 484 -23.35 8.25 -4.25
CA ASP A 484 -23.57 7.90 -2.83
C ASP A 484 -22.36 7.15 -2.20
N SER A 485 -21.26 6.97 -2.94
CA SER A 485 -20.07 6.26 -2.44
C SER A 485 -19.30 7.04 -1.37
N PHE A 486 -18.56 6.32 -0.51
CA PHE A 486 -17.80 6.96 0.56
C PHE A 486 -16.69 7.84 -0.01
N ALA A 487 -16.06 7.44 -1.12
CA ALA A 487 -15.11 8.30 -1.83
C ALA A 487 -15.73 9.63 -2.28
N GLN A 488 -16.98 9.63 -2.77
CA GLN A 488 -17.65 10.86 -3.17
C GLN A 488 -18.02 11.71 -1.95
N PHE A 489 -18.55 11.09 -0.89
CA PHE A 489 -18.84 11.77 0.38
C PHE A 489 -17.62 12.49 0.96
N GLN A 490 -16.47 11.82 1.00
CA GLN A 490 -15.20 12.42 1.44
C GLN A 490 -14.74 13.56 0.51
N ALA A 491 -14.93 13.40 -0.80
CA ALA A 491 -14.61 14.44 -1.77
C ALA A 491 -15.48 15.69 -1.57
N ASP A 492 -16.78 15.53 -1.34
CA ASP A 492 -17.73 16.63 -1.14
C ASP A 492 -17.48 17.36 0.17
N ARG A 493 -17.21 16.63 1.27
CA ARG A 493 -16.80 17.24 2.55
C ARG A 493 -15.49 18.02 2.40
N ALA A 494 -14.51 17.50 1.66
CA ALA A 494 -13.27 18.20 1.36
C ALA A 494 -13.51 19.45 0.50
N VAL A 495 -14.48 19.42 -0.42
CA VAL A 495 -14.90 20.57 -1.24
C VAL A 495 -15.48 21.67 -0.37
N VAL A 496 -16.29 21.37 0.66
CA VAL A 496 -16.81 22.39 1.59
C VAL A 496 -15.66 23.16 2.28
N GLY A 497 -14.62 22.44 2.72
CA GLY A 497 -13.42 23.05 3.30
C GLY A 497 -12.68 23.96 2.31
N LEU A 498 -12.49 23.49 1.08
CA LEU A 498 -11.86 24.26 0.00
C LEU A 498 -12.71 25.47 -0.41
N ALA A 499 -14.03 25.35 -0.48
CA ALA A 499 -14.95 26.44 -0.80
C ALA A 499 -14.95 27.52 0.28
N ARG A 500 -14.80 27.15 1.56
CA ARG A 500 -14.59 28.11 2.65
C ARG A 500 -13.25 28.84 2.52
N GLN A 501 -12.18 28.12 2.16
CA GLN A 501 -10.88 28.74 1.89
C GLN A 501 -10.95 29.68 0.68
N LEU A 502 -11.64 29.28 -0.39
CA LEU A 502 -11.88 30.06 -1.59
C LEU A 502 -12.59 31.37 -1.26
N ARG A 503 -13.71 31.32 -0.52
CA ARG A 503 -14.42 32.53 -0.06
C ARG A 503 -13.54 33.46 0.77
N LYS A 504 -12.73 32.92 1.69
CA LYS A 504 -11.78 33.71 2.48
C LYS A 504 -10.70 34.36 1.60
N ALA A 505 -10.20 33.62 0.60
CA ALA A 505 -9.21 34.14 -0.34
C ALA A 505 -9.81 35.23 -1.23
N GLU A 506 -11.05 35.06 -1.71
CA GLU A 506 -11.77 36.07 -2.50
C GLU A 506 -11.99 37.36 -1.70
N GLN A 507 -12.39 37.27 -0.42
CA GLN A 507 -12.49 38.44 0.48
C GLN A 507 -11.13 39.13 0.70
N ALA A 508 -10.05 38.35 0.86
CA ALA A 508 -8.72 38.93 1.03
C ALA A 508 -8.20 39.57 -0.27
N ILE A 509 -8.55 39.02 -1.44
CA ILE A 509 -8.27 39.60 -2.76
C ILE A 509 -8.96 40.97 -2.87
N GLU A 510 -10.23 41.07 -2.49
CA GLU A 510 -10.98 42.33 -2.47
C GLU A 510 -10.30 43.36 -1.56
N GLY A 511 -9.96 42.98 -0.32
CA GLY A 511 -9.24 43.87 0.60
C GLY A 511 -7.84 44.30 0.11
N TYR A 512 -7.13 43.43 -0.63
CA TYR A 512 -5.85 43.81 -1.25
C TYR A 512 -6.05 44.73 -2.46
N ALA A 513 -7.14 44.55 -3.23
CA ALA A 513 -7.50 45.45 -4.32
C ALA A 513 -7.79 46.87 -3.81
N GLU A 514 -8.56 46.98 -2.73
CA GLU A 514 -8.79 48.26 -2.06
C GLU A 514 -7.48 48.88 -1.56
N ALA A 515 -6.64 48.11 -0.87
CA ALA A 515 -5.38 48.60 -0.29
C ALA A 515 -4.31 49.00 -1.33
N MET A 516 -4.41 48.54 -2.58
CA MET A 516 -3.51 48.95 -3.67
C MET A 516 -4.06 50.13 -4.50
N THR A 517 -5.24 50.65 -4.16
CA THR A 517 -5.86 51.78 -4.87
C THR A 517 -4.97 53.01 -4.78
N CYS A 518 -4.57 53.55 -5.93
CA CYS A 518 -3.74 54.74 -6.00
C CYS A 518 -4.60 55.97 -6.32
N HIS A 519 -4.36 57.06 -5.60
CA HIS A 519 -5.03 58.35 -5.85
C HIS A 519 -4.72 58.96 -7.24
N LEU A 520 -3.69 58.46 -7.94
CA LEU A 520 -3.27 58.96 -9.27
C LEU A 520 -3.82 58.15 -10.44
N GLY A 521 -4.45 56.99 -10.21
CA GLY A 521 -4.98 56.14 -11.30
C GLY A 521 -4.96 54.66 -10.97
N ASP A 522 -5.17 53.83 -11.99
CA ASP A 522 -5.23 52.37 -11.86
C ASP A 522 -3.85 51.76 -11.55
N PHE A 523 -3.65 51.39 -10.29
CA PHE A 523 -2.40 50.77 -9.86
C PHE A 523 -2.29 49.30 -10.27
N GLU A 524 -3.41 48.62 -10.53
CA GLU A 524 -3.41 47.23 -10.98
C GLU A 524 -2.80 47.12 -12.37
N GLU A 525 -3.20 48.01 -13.29
CA GLU A 525 -2.62 48.11 -14.63
C GLU A 525 -1.10 48.38 -14.56
N TYR A 526 -0.70 49.33 -13.70
CA TYR A 526 0.71 49.67 -13.46
C TYR A 526 1.51 48.47 -12.94
N ALA A 527 0.98 47.74 -11.95
CA ALA A 527 1.63 46.56 -11.38
C ALA A 527 1.73 45.41 -12.39
N ALA A 528 0.69 45.21 -13.22
CA ALA A 528 0.69 44.21 -14.27
C ALA A 528 1.78 44.48 -15.33
N MET A 529 1.94 45.74 -15.76
CA MET A 529 3.03 46.14 -16.66
C MET A 529 4.42 45.92 -16.03
N ARG A 530 4.60 46.26 -14.74
CA ARG A 530 5.85 46.06 -13.99
C ARG A 530 6.22 44.57 -13.91
N ARG A 531 5.20 43.71 -13.71
CA ARG A 531 5.38 42.26 -13.67
C ARG A 531 5.74 41.68 -15.04
N ARG A 532 5.02 42.05 -16.10
CA ARG A 532 5.34 41.61 -17.48
C ARG A 532 6.77 41.97 -17.87
N LEU A 533 7.24 43.16 -17.48
CA LEU A 533 8.63 43.57 -17.67
C LEU A 533 9.60 42.65 -16.93
N SER A 534 9.35 42.36 -15.65
CA SER A 534 10.18 41.45 -14.84
C SER A 534 10.20 40.02 -15.38
N ASP A 535 9.03 39.48 -15.76
CA ASP A 535 8.90 38.13 -16.31
C ASP A 535 9.66 37.99 -17.64
N ARG A 536 9.57 39.01 -18.52
CA ARG A 536 10.30 39.07 -19.79
C ARG A 536 11.81 39.18 -19.61
N GLU A 537 12.26 40.00 -18.66
CA GLU A 537 13.67 40.10 -18.29
C GLU A 537 14.21 38.77 -17.73
N ALA A 538 13.43 38.09 -16.89
CA ALA A 538 13.77 36.79 -16.33
C ALA A 538 13.78 35.68 -17.38
N GLU A 539 12.84 35.68 -18.33
CA GLU A 539 12.81 34.76 -19.47
C GLU A 539 14.05 34.92 -20.34
N LEU A 540 14.37 36.16 -20.77
CA LEU A 540 15.55 36.43 -21.58
C LEU A 540 16.84 36.07 -20.84
N SER A 541 16.91 36.29 -19.52
CA SER A 541 18.03 35.85 -18.69
C SER A 541 18.19 34.32 -18.69
N ARG A 542 17.08 33.57 -18.55
CA ARG A 542 17.08 32.10 -18.62
C ARG A 542 17.47 31.58 -20.00
N GLN A 543 16.92 32.14 -21.07
CA GLN A 543 17.26 31.78 -22.45
C GLN A 543 18.74 32.04 -22.75
N ARG A 544 19.30 33.17 -22.29
CA ARG A 544 20.74 33.46 -22.39
C ARG A 544 21.58 32.48 -21.57
N GLY A 545 21.15 32.13 -20.36
CA GLY A 545 21.82 31.15 -19.52
C GLY A 545 21.82 29.74 -20.15
N ALA A 546 20.76 29.37 -20.86
CA ALA A 546 20.70 28.12 -21.62
C ALA A 546 21.59 28.17 -22.88
N ALA A 547 21.51 29.24 -23.68
CA ALA A 547 22.32 29.41 -24.88
C ALA A 547 23.83 29.48 -24.59
N ARG A 548 24.23 30.20 -23.53
CA ARG A 548 25.64 30.25 -23.08
C ARG A 548 26.14 28.87 -22.61
N ARG A 549 25.31 28.11 -21.88
CA ARG A 549 25.64 26.73 -21.49
C ARG A 549 25.79 25.82 -22.71
N ALA A 550 24.89 25.92 -23.68
CA ALA A 550 24.97 25.14 -24.92
C ALA A 550 26.25 25.46 -25.73
N GLN A 551 26.61 26.74 -25.85
CA GLN A 551 27.86 27.16 -26.51
C GLN A 551 29.10 26.69 -25.74
N ALA A 552 29.09 26.74 -24.40
CA ALA A 552 30.18 26.22 -23.58
C ALA A 552 30.34 24.70 -23.76
N VAL A 553 29.24 23.94 -23.76
CA VAL A 553 29.24 22.49 -24.04
C VAL A 553 29.84 22.19 -25.42
N GLN A 554 29.37 22.85 -26.48
CA GLN A 554 29.92 22.66 -27.83
C GLN A 554 31.42 22.96 -27.89
N SER A 555 31.89 24.01 -27.20
CA SER A 555 33.32 24.33 -27.18
C SER A 555 34.18 23.28 -26.45
N LEU A 556 33.61 22.56 -25.48
CA LEU A 556 34.30 21.48 -24.75
C LEU A 556 34.41 20.21 -25.60
N GLU A 557 33.46 19.93 -26.50
CA GLU A 557 33.49 18.75 -27.39
C GLU A 557 34.63 18.80 -28.41
N VAL A 558 35.07 20.01 -28.79
CA VAL A 558 36.11 20.21 -29.82
C VAL A 558 37.53 20.10 -29.25
N LEU A 559 37.68 20.09 -27.91
CA LEU A 559 38.98 20.00 -27.26
C LEU A 559 39.68 18.65 -27.53
N LYS A 560 41.00 18.68 -27.65
CA LYS A 560 41.83 17.50 -27.91
C LYS A 560 42.86 17.29 -26.78
N PRO A 561 43.30 16.04 -26.55
CA PRO A 561 44.42 15.78 -25.65
C PRO A 561 45.65 16.61 -26.03
N GLY A 562 46.22 17.28 -25.04
CA GLY A 562 47.36 18.20 -25.17
C GLY A 562 46.99 19.67 -25.34
N ASP A 563 45.72 20.01 -25.56
CA ASP A 563 45.30 21.41 -25.65
C ASP A 563 45.45 22.11 -24.29
N VAL A 564 45.99 23.31 -24.31
CA VAL A 564 46.19 24.17 -23.14
C VAL A 564 45.03 25.14 -23.09
N ILE A 565 44.21 25.06 -22.04
CA ILE A 565 43.01 25.87 -21.88
C ILE A 565 43.11 26.74 -20.63
N ARG A 566 42.30 27.80 -20.59
CA ARG A 566 42.16 28.67 -19.42
C ARG A 566 40.79 28.48 -18.79
N VAL A 567 40.77 28.18 -17.49
CA VAL A 567 39.54 28.14 -16.69
C VAL A 567 39.33 29.54 -16.08
N PRO A 568 38.27 30.27 -16.46
CA PRO A 568 38.13 31.70 -16.16
C PRO A 568 37.73 32.02 -14.70
N GLY A 569 37.18 31.08 -13.92
CA GLY A 569 36.73 31.36 -12.55
C GLY A 569 36.51 30.12 -11.67
N GLY A 570 36.32 30.35 -10.36
CA GLY A 570 36.03 29.31 -9.36
C GLY A 570 37.27 28.67 -8.72
N ARG A 571 37.07 27.65 -7.87
CA ARG A 571 38.15 26.91 -7.15
C ARG A 571 39.13 26.16 -8.07
N ARG A 572 38.86 26.18 -9.39
CA ARG A 572 39.60 25.47 -10.44
C ARG A 572 40.18 26.43 -11.48
N ALA A 573 40.13 27.74 -11.22
CA ALA A 573 40.62 28.78 -12.11
C ALA A 573 42.13 28.65 -12.39
N GLY A 574 42.53 29.05 -13.60
CA GLY A 574 43.92 29.03 -14.05
C GLY A 574 44.13 28.24 -15.35
N ILE A 575 45.39 28.12 -15.76
CA ILE A 575 45.76 27.38 -16.97
C ILE A 575 45.83 25.89 -16.67
N ALA A 576 45.28 25.08 -17.57
CA ALA A 576 45.30 23.63 -17.46
C ALA A 576 45.52 22.99 -18.83
N VAL A 577 46.11 21.79 -18.84
CA VAL A 577 46.29 20.97 -20.04
C VAL A 577 45.23 19.88 -20.07
N VAL A 578 44.53 19.73 -21.18
CA VAL A 578 43.57 18.66 -21.41
C VAL A 578 44.30 17.34 -21.55
N LEU A 579 44.04 16.40 -20.65
CA LEU A 579 44.57 15.04 -20.71
C LEU A 579 43.63 14.11 -21.48
N ASP A 580 42.33 14.27 -21.24
CA ASP A 580 41.26 13.52 -21.88
C ASP A 580 40.05 14.46 -22.07
N PRO A 581 39.54 14.66 -23.30
CA PRO A 581 38.41 15.54 -23.55
C PRO A 581 37.08 15.01 -23.00
N GLY A 582 36.98 13.72 -22.65
CA GLY A 582 35.82 13.19 -21.91
C GLY A 582 34.51 13.13 -22.70
N VAL A 583 34.59 13.03 -24.04
CA VAL A 583 33.44 13.05 -24.98
C VAL A 583 32.71 11.70 -25.06
N ASN A 584 33.32 10.59 -24.59
CA ASN A 584 32.79 9.22 -24.70
C ASN A 584 32.16 8.67 -23.39
N GLY A 585 31.93 9.52 -22.39
CA GLY A 585 31.36 9.09 -21.10
C GLY A 585 29.83 8.88 -21.16
N ARG A 586 29.35 7.69 -20.78
CA ARG A 586 27.91 7.35 -20.65
C ARG A 586 27.25 8.04 -19.44
N GLY A 587 27.12 9.36 -19.45
CA GLY A 587 26.41 10.12 -18.42
C GLY A 587 25.54 11.22 -19.04
N HIS A 588 24.34 11.45 -18.47
CA HIS A 588 23.35 12.40 -18.98
C HIS A 588 23.74 13.90 -18.87
N GLU A 589 24.98 14.23 -18.46
CA GLU A 589 25.41 15.62 -18.16
C GLU A 589 26.39 16.25 -19.16
N GLY A 590 26.73 15.58 -20.27
CA GLY A 590 27.60 16.10 -21.33
C GLY A 590 29.12 15.91 -21.12
N PRO A 591 29.98 16.51 -21.97
CA PRO A 591 31.43 16.28 -21.98
C PRO A 591 32.11 16.83 -20.71
N ALA A 592 32.92 15.97 -20.06
CA ALA A 592 33.58 16.28 -18.78
C ALA A 592 35.11 16.08 -18.87
N PRO A 593 35.85 17.06 -19.42
CA PRO A 593 37.27 16.91 -19.70
C PRO A 593 38.11 16.76 -18.43
N LEU A 594 39.06 15.85 -18.48
CA LEU A 594 40.07 15.65 -17.44
C LEU A 594 41.29 16.50 -17.77
N VAL A 595 41.68 17.39 -16.87
CA VAL A 595 42.76 18.36 -17.08
C VAL A 595 43.83 18.27 -15.98
N LEU A 596 45.06 18.63 -16.32
CA LEU A 596 46.16 18.85 -15.38
C LEU A 596 46.36 20.36 -15.18
N THR A 597 46.13 20.86 -13.97
CA THR A 597 46.36 22.28 -13.64
C THR A 597 47.84 22.57 -13.43
N ILE A 598 48.24 23.84 -13.56
CA ILE A 598 49.60 24.31 -13.19
C ILE A 598 49.97 23.93 -11.75
N GLY A 599 49.01 23.85 -10.83
CA GLY A 599 49.22 23.37 -9.46
C GLY A 599 49.52 21.87 -9.34
N LYS A 600 49.80 21.17 -10.45
CA LYS A 600 50.07 19.72 -10.54
C LYS A 600 48.90 18.84 -10.07
N GLN A 601 47.67 19.37 -10.11
CA GLN A 601 46.46 18.65 -9.73
C GLN A 601 45.71 18.18 -10.97
N VAL A 602 45.25 16.92 -10.96
CA VAL A 602 44.37 16.38 -11.99
C VAL A 602 42.93 16.61 -11.57
N LYS A 603 42.14 17.30 -12.39
CA LYS A 603 40.76 17.66 -12.08
C LYS A 603 39.87 17.38 -13.29
N ARG A 604 38.62 16.99 -13.03
CA ARG A 604 37.57 16.91 -14.05
C ARG A 604 36.79 18.21 -14.03
N LEU A 605 36.60 18.82 -15.20
CA LEU A 605 35.83 20.05 -15.37
C LEU A 605 34.42 19.74 -15.89
N SER A 606 33.49 20.66 -15.69
CA SER A 606 32.14 20.61 -16.29
C SER A 606 31.82 21.90 -17.02
N ALA A 607 30.73 21.92 -17.80
CA ALA A 607 30.27 23.12 -18.49
C ALA A 607 30.01 24.32 -17.55
N ALA A 608 29.70 24.07 -16.28
CA ALA A 608 29.52 25.11 -15.27
C ALA A 608 30.82 25.86 -14.92
N ASP A 609 31.99 25.28 -15.19
CA ASP A 609 33.29 25.92 -14.97
C ASP A 609 33.63 26.97 -16.07
N PHE A 610 32.82 27.06 -17.14
CA PHE A 610 33.06 27.90 -18.32
C PHE A 610 31.85 28.82 -18.64
N PRO A 611 31.81 30.06 -18.12
CA PRO A 611 30.78 31.05 -18.43
C PRO A 611 30.89 31.65 -19.85
N VAL A 612 31.99 31.36 -20.56
CA VAL A 612 32.24 31.73 -21.95
C VAL A 612 32.81 30.51 -22.69
N PRO A 613 32.61 30.38 -24.02
CA PRO A 613 33.19 29.30 -24.80
C PRO A 613 34.72 29.21 -24.59
N VAL A 614 35.22 27.98 -24.46
CA VAL A 614 36.66 27.74 -24.24
C VAL A 614 37.38 27.60 -25.58
N GLU A 615 38.49 28.33 -25.72
CA GLU A 615 39.38 28.20 -26.88
C GLU A 615 40.78 27.71 -26.42
N PRO A 616 41.40 26.76 -27.14
CA PRO A 616 42.77 26.34 -26.87
C PRO A 616 43.74 27.51 -27.03
N VAL A 617 44.46 27.84 -25.97
CA VAL A 617 45.47 28.90 -25.95
C VAL A 617 46.77 28.44 -26.62
N ASP A 618 47.11 27.15 -26.47
CA ASP A 618 48.27 26.51 -27.10
C ASP A 618 48.06 24.97 -27.09
N LYS A 619 49.01 24.21 -27.62
CA LYS A 619 49.01 22.75 -27.63
C LYS A 619 50.35 22.16 -27.25
N ILE A 620 50.35 21.20 -26.33
CA ILE A 620 51.53 20.53 -25.83
C ILE A 620 51.44 19.03 -26.11
N ARG A 621 52.56 18.44 -26.51
CA ARG A 621 52.64 17.00 -26.77
C ARG A 621 52.72 16.25 -25.45
N ILE A 622 51.70 15.45 -25.16
CA ILE A 622 51.71 14.51 -24.04
C ILE A 622 52.53 13.27 -24.45
N PRO A 623 53.54 12.84 -23.66
CA PRO A 623 54.32 11.64 -23.95
C PRO A 623 53.44 10.38 -24.04
N LYS A 624 53.78 9.45 -24.95
CA LYS A 624 53.08 8.16 -25.06
C LYS A 624 53.32 7.36 -23.76
N GLY A 625 52.25 6.97 -23.07
CA GLY A 625 52.32 6.26 -21.78
C GLY A 625 52.27 7.15 -20.53
N PHE A 626 51.97 8.45 -20.67
CA PHE A 626 51.85 9.38 -19.54
C PHE A 626 50.87 8.88 -18.46
N ASN A 627 51.34 8.78 -17.21
CA ASN A 627 50.54 8.35 -16.07
C ASN A 627 50.14 9.55 -15.18
N PRO A 628 48.87 9.97 -15.17
CA PRO A 628 48.40 11.10 -14.37
C PRO A 628 48.46 10.87 -12.85
N ARG A 629 48.67 9.63 -12.38
CA ARG A 629 48.86 9.32 -10.95
C ARG A 629 50.31 9.50 -10.49
N SER A 630 51.28 9.59 -11.40
CA SER A 630 52.70 9.76 -11.10
C SER A 630 53.06 11.23 -10.80
N PRO A 631 53.51 11.59 -9.58
CA PRO A 631 53.87 12.98 -9.25
C PRO A 631 55.02 13.53 -10.09
N LYS A 632 56.00 12.67 -10.44
CA LYS A 632 57.17 13.04 -11.24
C LYS A 632 56.79 13.40 -12.68
N GLU A 633 55.91 12.60 -13.30
CA GLU A 633 55.45 12.88 -14.66
C GLU A 633 54.55 14.11 -14.75
N ARG A 634 53.66 14.31 -13.76
CA ARG A 634 52.87 15.56 -13.67
C ARG A 634 53.76 16.79 -13.57
N ALA A 635 54.82 16.74 -12.75
CA ALA A 635 55.75 17.86 -12.61
C ALA A 635 56.48 18.17 -13.93
N ASN A 636 56.92 17.14 -14.66
CA ASN A 636 57.60 17.31 -15.95
C ASN A 636 56.68 17.87 -17.05
N LEU A 637 55.41 17.44 -17.10
CA LEU A 637 54.46 17.99 -18.06
C LEU A 637 54.14 19.45 -17.73
N VAL A 638 53.94 19.78 -16.45
CA VAL A 638 53.73 21.18 -16.01
C VAL A 638 54.95 22.06 -16.27
N SER A 639 56.18 21.57 -16.06
CA SER A 639 57.38 22.35 -16.39
C SER A 639 57.52 22.61 -17.90
N THR A 640 57.09 21.65 -18.73
CA THR A 640 57.01 21.82 -20.19
C THR A 640 55.97 22.89 -20.57
N VAL A 641 54.84 22.93 -19.86
CA VAL A 641 53.80 23.94 -20.01
C VAL A 641 54.32 25.34 -19.66
N HIS A 642 55.01 25.48 -18.53
CA HIS A 642 55.63 26.75 -18.14
C HIS A 642 56.71 27.22 -19.12
N ALA A 643 57.59 26.31 -19.56
CA ALA A 643 58.65 26.64 -20.50
C ALA A 643 58.09 27.10 -21.86
N LYS A 644 56.96 26.54 -22.30
CA LYS A 644 56.33 26.88 -23.57
C LYS A 644 55.49 28.17 -23.52
N LEU A 645 54.75 28.39 -22.43
CA LEU A 645 53.92 29.59 -22.27
C LEU A 645 54.75 30.84 -21.96
N GLY A 646 55.93 30.69 -21.34
CA GLY A 646 56.75 31.82 -20.91
C GLY A 646 56.00 32.78 -19.98
N ASP A 647 56.42 34.05 -19.96
CA ASP A 647 55.79 35.13 -19.17
C ASP A 647 54.68 35.85 -19.98
N ARG A 648 53.98 35.13 -20.88
CA ARG A 648 52.89 35.69 -21.69
C ARG A 648 51.71 36.03 -20.79
N ASP A 649 51.44 37.32 -20.61
CA ASP A 649 50.21 37.80 -19.96
C ASP A 649 49.02 37.56 -20.90
N LEU A 650 48.19 36.57 -20.58
CA LEU A 650 47.05 36.14 -21.40
C LEU A 650 45.82 37.07 -21.26
N GLY A 651 45.98 38.26 -20.66
CA GLY A 651 44.94 39.28 -20.54
C GLY A 651 43.70 38.85 -19.74
N LYS A 652 42.74 39.76 -19.58
CA LYS A 652 41.39 39.43 -19.06
C LYS A 652 40.51 38.94 -20.21
N PRO A 653 39.62 37.95 -20.00
CA PRO A 653 38.71 37.52 -21.05
C PRO A 653 37.82 38.70 -21.50
N PRO A 654 37.44 38.78 -22.79
CA PRO A 654 36.54 39.81 -23.26
C PRO A 654 35.19 39.70 -22.53
N ARG A 655 34.70 40.81 -21.99
CA ARG A 655 33.34 40.88 -21.44
C ARG A 655 32.36 40.77 -22.59
N ALA A 656 31.45 39.80 -22.55
CA ALA A 656 30.34 39.72 -23.49
C ALA A 656 29.53 41.03 -23.41
N ARG A 657 29.23 41.64 -24.57
CA ARG A 657 28.37 42.83 -24.65
C ARG A 657 26.95 42.46 -24.17
N ASP A 658 26.40 43.25 -23.25
CA ASP A 658 25.03 43.10 -22.78
C ASP A 658 24.05 43.68 -23.83
N HIS A 659 23.52 42.82 -24.69
CA HIS A 659 22.44 43.18 -25.64
C HIS A 659 21.05 43.26 -24.98
N ALA A 660 20.97 43.30 -23.64
CA ALA A 660 19.70 43.49 -22.92
C ALA A 660 19.00 44.81 -23.26
N ALA A 661 19.73 45.77 -23.83
CA ALA A 661 19.22 47.06 -24.26
C ALA A 661 18.44 47.02 -25.59
N GLU A 662 18.40 45.88 -26.29
CA GLU A 662 17.85 45.78 -27.66
C GLU A 662 16.48 45.07 -27.75
N ASP A 663 15.90 44.56 -26.66
CA ASP A 663 14.56 43.97 -26.69
C ASP A 663 13.48 45.09 -26.78
N GLU A 664 12.77 45.11 -27.91
CA GLU A 664 11.77 46.13 -28.23
C GLU A 664 10.60 46.13 -27.24
N GLU A 665 10.21 44.97 -26.72
CA GLU A 665 9.12 44.81 -25.75
C GLU A 665 9.49 45.34 -24.37
N ILE A 666 10.70 45.05 -23.87
CA ILE A 666 11.25 45.68 -22.65
C ILE A 666 11.31 47.20 -22.80
N THR A 667 11.72 47.69 -23.97
CA THR A 667 11.82 49.13 -24.24
C THR A 667 10.44 49.80 -24.27
N ARG A 668 9.45 49.13 -24.87
CA ARG A 668 8.04 49.55 -24.86
C ARG A 668 7.47 49.58 -23.45
N LEU A 669 7.57 48.47 -22.71
CA LEU A 669 7.05 48.36 -21.34
C LEU A 669 7.69 49.38 -20.39
N ARG A 670 9.00 49.65 -20.51
CA ARG A 670 9.68 50.70 -19.73
C ARG A 670 9.17 52.11 -20.07
N ARG A 671 8.77 52.36 -21.32
CA ARG A 671 8.21 53.64 -21.75
C ARG A 671 6.79 53.81 -21.22
N GLU A 672 5.95 52.80 -21.40
CA GLU A 672 4.56 52.76 -20.91
C GLU A 672 4.53 52.94 -19.39
N LEU A 673 5.39 52.24 -18.64
CA LEU A 673 5.53 52.42 -17.20
C LEU A 673 5.89 53.85 -16.78
N ARG A 674 6.77 54.54 -17.52
CA ARG A 674 7.14 55.94 -17.20
C ARG A 674 6.03 56.94 -17.51
N GLN A 675 5.16 56.62 -18.47
CA GLN A 675 4.04 57.47 -18.88
C GLN A 675 2.79 57.26 -18.01
N HIS A 676 2.73 56.15 -17.29
CA HIS A 676 1.60 55.82 -16.43
C HIS A 676 1.51 56.79 -15.23
N PRO A 677 0.33 57.35 -14.90
CA PRO A 677 0.14 58.32 -13.81
C PRO A 677 0.68 57.84 -12.45
N CYS A 678 0.48 56.57 -12.11
CA CYS A 678 0.96 55.97 -10.86
C CYS A 678 2.49 55.85 -10.75
N HIS A 679 3.27 56.11 -11.81
CA HIS A 679 4.73 56.05 -11.77
C HIS A 679 5.33 57.06 -10.79
N GLY A 680 4.68 58.22 -10.65
CA GLY A 680 5.07 59.32 -9.76
C GLY A 680 4.44 59.32 -8.37
N CYS A 681 3.77 58.22 -7.97
CA CYS A 681 3.17 58.12 -6.63
C CYS A 681 4.27 57.97 -5.55
N ASP A 682 4.15 58.70 -4.44
CA ASP A 682 5.10 58.63 -3.31
C ASP A 682 4.97 57.31 -2.53
N GLU A 683 3.77 56.72 -2.49
CA GLU A 683 3.48 55.43 -1.83
C GLU A 683 3.54 54.23 -2.80
N ARG A 684 4.17 54.41 -3.97
CA ARG A 684 4.20 53.41 -5.05
C ARG A 684 4.71 52.04 -4.63
N GLU A 685 5.74 51.97 -3.79
CA GLU A 685 6.27 50.68 -3.36
C GLU A 685 5.32 49.97 -2.36
N ASP A 686 4.48 50.71 -1.65
CA ASP A 686 3.48 50.15 -0.73
C ASP A 686 2.31 49.55 -1.51
N HIS A 687 1.77 50.30 -2.48
CA HIS A 687 0.81 49.77 -3.43
C HIS A 687 1.37 48.56 -4.21
N ALA A 688 2.66 48.58 -4.58
CA ALA A 688 3.30 47.44 -5.26
C ALA A 688 3.41 46.19 -4.37
N ARG A 689 3.67 46.34 -3.06
CA ARG A 689 3.65 45.22 -2.11
C ARG A 689 2.25 44.60 -1.99
N TRP A 690 1.21 45.42 -1.96
CA TRP A 690 -0.19 44.95 -1.97
C TRP A 690 -0.56 44.28 -3.28
N ALA A 691 -0.16 44.86 -4.42
CA ALA A 691 -0.37 44.27 -5.73
C ALA A 691 0.35 42.93 -5.90
N GLU A 692 1.56 42.75 -5.36
CA GLU A 692 2.27 41.47 -5.38
C GLU A 692 1.52 40.39 -4.58
N ARG A 693 1.01 40.75 -3.39
CA ARG A 693 0.18 39.86 -2.56
C ARG A 693 -1.15 39.50 -3.25
N TYR A 694 -1.81 40.49 -3.84
CA TYR A 694 -3.02 40.33 -4.65
C TYR A 694 -2.82 39.31 -5.78
N HIS A 695 -1.79 39.50 -6.59
CA HIS A 695 -1.49 38.62 -7.71
C HIS A 695 -1.06 37.21 -7.30
N LYS A 696 -0.30 37.09 -6.20
CA LYS A 696 0.08 35.80 -5.64
C LYS A 696 -1.16 35.04 -5.18
N LEU A 697 -2.02 35.70 -4.41
CA LEU A 697 -3.24 35.11 -3.89
C LEU A 697 -4.21 34.76 -5.03
N LEU A 698 -4.39 35.61 -6.04
CA LEU A 698 -5.17 35.28 -7.24
C LEU A 698 -4.73 33.98 -7.92
N LYS A 699 -3.43 33.76 -8.07
CA LYS A 699 -2.89 32.53 -8.67
C LYS A 699 -3.15 31.31 -7.77
N GLU A 700 -3.01 31.45 -6.46
CA GLU A 700 -3.32 30.40 -5.48
C GLU A 700 -4.82 30.08 -5.47
N THR A 701 -5.68 31.10 -5.54
CA THR A 701 -7.14 31.04 -5.61
C THR A 701 -7.61 30.34 -6.88
N GLU A 702 -7.02 30.65 -8.03
CA GLU A 702 -7.31 29.96 -9.29
C GLU A 702 -6.92 28.46 -9.21
N GLY A 703 -5.79 28.15 -8.57
CA GLY A 703 -5.42 26.76 -8.27
C GLY A 703 -6.35 26.08 -7.25
N LEU A 704 -6.95 26.83 -6.31
CA LEU A 704 -7.98 26.32 -5.40
C LEU A 704 -9.30 26.05 -6.13
N ARG A 705 -9.74 26.96 -7.00
CA ARG A 705 -10.95 26.84 -7.82
C ARG A 705 -10.90 25.59 -8.70
N ARG A 706 -9.80 25.40 -9.44
CA ARG A 706 -9.59 24.16 -10.23
C ARG A 706 -9.59 22.89 -9.40
N ARG A 707 -9.09 22.95 -8.15
CA ARG A 707 -9.11 21.80 -7.23
C ARG A 707 -10.52 21.51 -6.71
N VAL A 708 -11.36 22.52 -6.52
CA VAL A 708 -12.78 22.34 -6.18
C VAL A 708 -13.50 21.67 -7.36
N GLU A 709 -13.41 22.25 -8.55
CA GLU A 709 -14.05 21.71 -9.76
C GLU A 709 -13.56 20.31 -10.13
N GLY A 710 -12.25 20.07 -9.96
CA GLY A 710 -11.62 18.79 -10.26
C GLY A 710 -11.98 17.68 -9.27
N ARG A 711 -12.39 17.99 -8.03
CA ARG A 711 -12.72 17.00 -6.99
C ARG A 711 -14.20 16.61 -6.97
N SER A 712 -15.09 17.45 -7.46
CA SER A 712 -16.51 17.11 -7.58
C SER A 712 -16.75 16.11 -8.72
N HIS A 713 -17.62 15.12 -8.50
CA HIS A 713 -18.07 14.11 -9.48
C HIS A 713 -16.95 13.31 -10.19
N VAL A 714 -15.80 13.11 -9.55
CA VAL A 714 -14.69 12.32 -10.15
C VAL A 714 -15.13 10.90 -10.45
N ILE A 715 -15.88 10.29 -9.54
CA ILE A 715 -16.33 8.90 -9.64
C ILE A 715 -17.35 8.77 -10.77
N ALA A 716 -18.35 9.64 -10.82
CA ALA A 716 -19.33 9.67 -11.90
C ALA A 716 -18.68 9.87 -13.28
N ARG A 717 -17.73 10.81 -13.41
CA ARG A 717 -16.98 11.01 -14.67
C ARG A 717 -16.15 9.79 -15.05
N THR A 718 -15.57 9.10 -14.08
CA THR A 718 -14.80 7.87 -14.32
C THR A 718 -15.74 6.77 -14.81
N PHE A 719 -16.89 6.58 -14.14
CA PHE A 719 -17.94 5.66 -14.58
C PHE A 719 -18.43 5.95 -16.00
N ASP A 720 -18.66 7.22 -16.35
CA ASP A 720 -19.07 7.60 -17.71
C ASP A 720 -18.03 7.20 -18.76
N ARG A 721 -16.72 7.32 -18.45
CA ARG A 721 -15.63 6.85 -19.32
C ARG A 721 -15.60 5.33 -19.42
N VAL A 722 -15.80 4.61 -18.30
CA VAL A 722 -15.89 3.14 -18.29
C VAL A 722 -17.04 2.68 -19.18
N CYS A 723 -18.21 3.27 -19.04
CA CYS A 723 -19.36 2.99 -19.90
C CYS A 723 -19.06 3.32 -21.38
N GLY A 724 -18.31 4.40 -21.67
CA GLY A 724 -17.87 4.72 -23.04
C GLY A 724 -17.01 3.62 -23.68
N VAL A 725 -16.05 3.06 -22.93
CA VAL A 725 -15.27 1.90 -23.39
C VAL A 725 -16.17 0.68 -23.63
N LEU A 726 -17.10 0.40 -22.70
CA LEU A 726 -18.03 -0.72 -22.82
C LEU A 726 -19.01 -0.56 -23.99
N ASP A 727 -19.45 0.66 -24.29
CA ASP A 727 -20.27 0.99 -25.47
C ASP A 727 -19.46 0.76 -26.76
N GLN A 728 -18.21 1.28 -26.83
CA GLN A 728 -17.34 1.10 -28.00
C GLN A 728 -17.06 -0.37 -28.29
N LEU A 729 -16.86 -1.18 -27.25
CA LEU A 729 -16.61 -2.62 -27.37
C LEU A 729 -17.90 -3.44 -27.54
N GLY A 730 -19.08 -2.85 -27.39
CA GLY A 730 -20.38 -3.52 -27.56
C GLY A 730 -20.81 -4.40 -26.38
N TYR A 731 -20.29 -4.14 -25.18
CA TYR A 731 -20.77 -4.74 -23.92
C TYR A 731 -22.03 -4.04 -23.40
N LEU A 732 -22.19 -2.75 -23.72
CA LEU A 732 -23.38 -1.96 -23.46
C LEU A 732 -23.99 -1.48 -24.78
N ASP A 733 -25.30 -1.28 -24.77
CA ASP A 733 -26.06 -0.56 -25.79
C ASP A 733 -26.88 0.51 -25.06
N GLY A 734 -26.23 1.65 -24.78
CA GLY A 734 -26.79 2.77 -24.04
C GLY A 734 -27.15 2.40 -22.60
N GLU A 735 -28.45 2.24 -22.33
CA GLU A 735 -29.01 1.92 -21.01
C GLU A 735 -29.11 0.41 -20.75
N THR A 736 -28.75 -0.43 -21.72
CA THR A 736 -28.95 -1.88 -21.64
C THR A 736 -27.67 -2.67 -21.77
N VAL A 737 -27.62 -3.82 -21.09
CA VAL A 737 -26.48 -4.73 -21.14
C VAL A 737 -26.66 -5.75 -22.27
N THR A 738 -25.66 -5.85 -23.16
CA THR A 738 -25.69 -6.79 -24.28
C THR A 738 -25.48 -8.24 -23.80
N GLU A 739 -25.59 -9.22 -24.72
CA GLU A 739 -25.22 -10.60 -24.36
C GLU A 739 -23.74 -10.72 -23.98
N GLN A 740 -22.85 -9.96 -24.64
CA GLN A 740 -21.44 -9.91 -24.28
C GLN A 740 -21.24 -9.25 -22.92
N GLY A 741 -21.98 -8.17 -22.63
CA GLY A 741 -22.03 -7.54 -21.31
C GLY A 741 -22.38 -8.55 -20.22
N ARG A 742 -23.41 -9.37 -20.42
CA ARG A 742 -23.80 -10.42 -19.47
C ARG A 742 -22.71 -11.47 -19.24
N ARG A 743 -21.86 -11.76 -20.23
CA ARG A 743 -20.69 -12.64 -20.05
C ARG A 743 -19.63 -11.97 -19.20
N LEU A 744 -19.29 -10.70 -19.49
CA LEU A 744 -18.34 -9.91 -18.69
C LEU A 744 -18.79 -9.77 -17.23
N ALA A 745 -20.09 -9.58 -16.99
CA ALA A 745 -20.69 -9.47 -15.66
C ALA A 745 -20.46 -10.70 -14.76
N SER A 746 -20.23 -11.87 -15.36
CA SER A 746 -19.96 -13.13 -14.66
C SER A 746 -18.49 -13.42 -14.37
N LEU A 747 -17.58 -12.54 -14.82
CA LEU A 747 -16.13 -12.66 -14.62
C LEU A 747 -15.67 -11.73 -13.50
N TYR A 748 -15.15 -12.29 -12.41
CA TYR A 748 -14.76 -11.59 -11.19
C TYR A 748 -13.24 -11.60 -11.00
N THR A 749 -12.51 -11.09 -12.00
CA THR A 749 -11.04 -10.97 -11.99
C THR A 749 -10.60 -9.55 -12.37
N GLU A 750 -9.37 -9.15 -12.05
CA GLU A 750 -8.84 -7.81 -12.40
C GLU A 750 -8.75 -7.62 -13.92
N LEU A 751 -8.47 -8.69 -14.66
CA LEU A 751 -8.39 -8.70 -16.13
C LEU A 751 -9.69 -9.23 -16.75
N ASP A 752 -10.84 -8.85 -16.20
CA ASP A 752 -12.18 -9.29 -16.62
C ASP A 752 -12.46 -8.96 -18.10
N LEU A 753 -12.14 -7.74 -18.53
CA LEU A 753 -12.35 -7.26 -19.89
C LEU A 753 -11.46 -8.02 -20.89
N LEU A 754 -10.17 -8.19 -20.57
CA LEU A 754 -9.27 -8.99 -21.40
C LEU A 754 -9.71 -10.46 -21.47
N THR A 755 -10.19 -11.02 -20.36
CA THR A 755 -10.74 -12.39 -20.32
C THR A 755 -11.95 -12.52 -21.24
N ALA A 756 -12.89 -11.56 -21.18
CA ALA A 756 -14.08 -11.53 -22.03
C ALA A 756 -13.71 -11.38 -23.51
N GLU A 757 -12.74 -10.51 -23.84
CA GLU A 757 -12.25 -10.33 -25.21
C GLU A 757 -11.56 -11.58 -25.76
N CYS A 758 -10.74 -12.26 -24.96
CA CYS A 758 -10.11 -13.51 -25.39
C CYS A 758 -11.13 -14.61 -25.68
N LEU A 759 -12.21 -14.68 -24.88
CA LEU A 759 -13.33 -15.59 -25.12
C LEU A 759 -14.09 -15.18 -26.40
N ARG A 760 -14.34 -13.89 -26.61
CA ARG A 760 -15.03 -13.33 -27.79
C ARG A 760 -14.27 -13.56 -29.08
N ALA A 761 -12.96 -13.33 -29.08
CA ALA A 761 -12.06 -13.57 -30.21
C ALA A 761 -11.78 -15.07 -30.44
N GLY A 762 -12.17 -15.94 -29.50
CA GLY A 762 -12.00 -17.38 -29.63
C GLY A 762 -10.55 -17.85 -29.52
N VAL A 763 -9.72 -17.10 -28.80
CA VAL A 763 -8.27 -17.34 -28.63
C VAL A 763 -7.99 -18.75 -28.12
N TRP A 764 -8.86 -19.26 -27.23
CA TRP A 764 -8.66 -20.53 -26.55
C TRP A 764 -9.31 -21.75 -27.21
N ASN A 765 -9.98 -21.58 -28.38
CA ASN A 765 -10.78 -22.64 -29.00
C ASN A 765 -9.97 -23.89 -29.44
N ARG A 766 -8.66 -23.75 -29.62
CA ARG A 766 -7.76 -24.81 -30.09
C ARG A 766 -6.91 -25.44 -28.99
N LEU A 767 -6.99 -24.91 -27.76
CA LEU A 767 -6.14 -25.35 -26.66
C LEU A 767 -6.67 -26.63 -26.02
N ASP A 768 -5.78 -27.52 -25.62
CA ASP A 768 -6.08 -28.63 -24.72
C ASP A 768 -6.29 -28.14 -23.27
N PRO A 769 -6.77 -28.98 -22.33
CA PRO A 769 -7.00 -28.55 -20.94
C PRO A 769 -5.77 -27.97 -20.22
N ALA A 770 -4.58 -28.54 -20.44
CA ALA A 770 -3.36 -28.06 -19.79
C ALA A 770 -2.83 -26.79 -20.45
N GLU A 771 -2.94 -26.68 -21.77
CA GLU A 771 -2.62 -25.48 -22.53
C GLU A 771 -3.55 -24.32 -22.14
N LEU A 772 -4.85 -24.59 -21.96
CA LEU A 772 -5.82 -23.61 -21.47
C LEU A 772 -5.45 -23.12 -20.06
N ALA A 773 -5.14 -24.03 -19.13
CA ALA A 773 -4.69 -23.66 -17.80
C ALA A 773 -3.44 -22.77 -17.83
N ALA A 774 -2.49 -23.04 -18.73
CA ALA A 774 -1.30 -22.22 -18.92
C ALA A 774 -1.65 -20.79 -19.36
N CYS A 775 -2.50 -20.63 -20.37
CA CYS A 775 -2.91 -19.30 -20.84
C CYS A 775 -3.74 -18.54 -19.81
N VAL A 776 -4.74 -19.18 -19.20
CA VAL A 776 -5.61 -18.53 -18.20
C VAL A 776 -4.83 -18.12 -16.95
N SER A 777 -3.75 -18.85 -16.63
CA SER A 777 -2.89 -18.49 -15.50
C SER A 777 -2.29 -17.09 -15.60
N SER A 778 -2.04 -16.57 -16.81
CA SER A 778 -1.45 -15.25 -16.99
C SER A 778 -2.40 -14.09 -16.69
N LEU A 779 -3.69 -14.39 -16.56
CA LEU A 779 -4.73 -13.41 -16.21
C LEU A 779 -4.89 -13.25 -14.70
N VAL A 780 -4.44 -14.22 -13.90
CA VAL A 780 -4.54 -14.20 -12.44
C VAL A 780 -3.19 -14.01 -11.76
N TYR A 781 -2.10 -14.46 -12.40
CA TYR A 781 -0.77 -14.36 -11.83
C TYR A 781 -0.22 -12.94 -11.90
N GLU A 782 0.60 -12.60 -10.92
CA GLU A 782 1.39 -11.38 -10.89
C GLU A 782 2.75 -11.70 -10.27
N SER A 783 3.81 -11.48 -11.05
CA SER A 783 5.17 -11.57 -10.56
C SER A 783 5.47 -10.40 -9.63
N ARG A 784 6.18 -10.69 -8.55
CA ARG A 784 6.85 -9.63 -7.79
C ARG A 784 7.99 -9.14 -8.66
N GLN A 785 7.87 -7.94 -9.22
CA GLN A 785 8.92 -7.32 -10.01
C GLN A 785 10.26 -7.43 -9.26
N ALA A 786 11.15 -8.26 -9.78
CA ALA A 786 12.56 -8.24 -9.50
C ALA A 786 13.23 -7.99 -10.84
N ASP A 787 14.10 -6.98 -10.90
CA ASP A 787 14.80 -6.52 -12.11
C ASP A 787 15.71 -7.60 -12.78
N ASP A 788 15.67 -8.85 -12.33
CA ASP A 788 16.56 -9.96 -12.74
C ASP A 788 15.82 -11.26 -13.17
N VAL A 789 14.54 -11.19 -13.57
CA VAL A 789 13.80 -12.40 -13.99
C VAL A 789 14.25 -12.89 -15.37
N ARG A 790 14.82 -14.10 -15.43
CA ARG A 790 15.02 -14.86 -16.67
C ARG A 790 13.69 -14.95 -17.44
N SER A 791 13.71 -14.84 -18.77
CA SER A 791 12.50 -14.97 -19.58
C SER A 791 11.71 -16.24 -19.18
N PRO A 792 10.44 -16.09 -18.76
CA PRO A 792 9.66 -17.21 -18.25
C PRO A 792 9.50 -18.29 -19.31
N LYS A 793 9.62 -19.56 -18.89
CA LYS A 793 9.37 -20.70 -19.76
C LYS A 793 7.88 -20.70 -20.12
N ILE A 794 7.56 -20.99 -21.38
CA ILE A 794 6.18 -21.16 -21.84
C ILE A 794 6.09 -22.45 -22.66
N PRO A 795 4.95 -23.18 -22.61
CA PRO A 795 4.71 -24.31 -23.50
C PRO A 795 4.82 -23.89 -24.97
N ALA A 796 5.37 -24.77 -25.80
CA ALA A 796 5.46 -24.56 -27.25
C ALA A 796 4.10 -24.82 -27.94
N GLY A 797 3.99 -24.45 -29.21
CA GLY A 797 2.79 -24.71 -30.01
C GLY A 797 1.66 -23.72 -29.71
N ALA A 798 0.42 -24.23 -29.65
CA ALA A 798 -0.79 -23.42 -29.59
C ALA A 798 -0.85 -22.48 -28.37
N THR A 799 -0.22 -22.85 -27.24
CA THR A 799 -0.09 -21.98 -26.07
C THR A 799 0.66 -20.70 -26.38
N ARG A 800 1.78 -20.77 -27.11
CA ARG A 800 2.56 -19.58 -27.46
C ARG A 800 1.76 -18.64 -28.35
N ASP A 801 1.06 -19.18 -29.34
CA ASP A 801 0.24 -18.40 -30.27
C ASP A 801 -0.92 -17.73 -29.52
N ALA A 802 -1.57 -18.45 -28.62
CA ALA A 802 -2.65 -17.90 -27.78
C ALA A 802 -2.15 -16.80 -26.85
N LEU A 803 -1.01 -16.97 -26.18
CA LEU A 803 -0.42 -15.94 -25.31
C LEU A 803 -0.02 -14.68 -26.11
N ALA A 804 0.55 -14.85 -27.30
CA ALA A 804 0.87 -13.72 -28.17
C ALA A 804 -0.40 -12.96 -28.60
N GLU A 805 -1.49 -13.68 -28.89
CA GLU A 805 -2.78 -13.08 -29.21
C GLU A 805 -3.41 -12.37 -28.00
N MET A 806 -3.26 -12.90 -26.78
CA MET A 806 -3.69 -12.22 -25.56
C MET A 806 -2.95 -10.90 -25.34
N VAL A 807 -1.63 -10.86 -25.57
CA VAL A 807 -0.85 -9.62 -25.50
C VAL A 807 -1.26 -8.63 -26.59
N ARG A 808 -1.58 -9.12 -27.79
CA ARG A 808 -2.10 -8.28 -28.89
C ARG A 808 -3.43 -7.62 -28.51
N LEU A 809 -4.38 -8.41 -27.98
CA LEU A 809 -5.67 -7.91 -27.50
C LEU A 809 -5.51 -6.94 -26.32
N TRP A 810 -4.57 -7.21 -25.42
CA TRP A 810 -4.22 -6.27 -24.35
C TRP A 810 -3.79 -4.91 -24.90
N GLY A 811 -2.88 -4.86 -25.88
CA GLY A 811 -2.45 -3.60 -26.48
C GLY A 811 -3.57 -2.84 -27.22
N GLU A 812 -4.54 -3.56 -27.80
CA GLU A 812 -5.74 -2.94 -28.37
C GLU A 812 -6.64 -2.32 -27.28
N LEU A 813 -6.83 -3.03 -26.17
CA LEU A 813 -7.59 -2.53 -25.02
C LEU A 813 -6.91 -1.33 -24.37
N GLU A 814 -5.58 -1.36 -24.20
CA GLU A 814 -4.80 -0.24 -23.67
C GLU A 814 -5.00 1.03 -24.52
N GLY A 815 -4.95 0.91 -25.86
CA GLY A 815 -5.23 2.03 -26.75
C GLY A 815 -6.65 2.58 -26.60
N ILE A 816 -7.65 1.72 -26.43
CA ILE A 816 -9.05 2.13 -26.20
C ILE A 816 -9.22 2.82 -24.83
N GLU A 817 -8.52 2.34 -23.81
CA GLU A 817 -8.49 2.98 -22.49
C GLU A 817 -7.86 4.36 -22.56
N GLU A 818 -6.72 4.50 -23.25
CA GLU A 818 -6.05 5.79 -23.45
C GLU A 818 -6.95 6.80 -24.16
N ASP A 819 -7.67 6.38 -25.21
CA ASP A 819 -8.63 7.22 -25.93
C ASP A 819 -9.78 7.74 -25.02
N HIS A 820 -10.13 6.98 -23.99
CA HIS A 820 -11.13 7.36 -22.98
C HIS A 820 -10.54 8.02 -21.73
N GLY A 821 -9.21 8.16 -21.64
CA GLY A 821 -8.52 8.69 -20.48
C GLY A 821 -8.60 7.79 -19.25
N LEU A 822 -8.48 6.48 -19.46
CA LEU A 822 -8.42 5.41 -18.46
C LEU A 822 -7.06 4.67 -18.57
N SER A 823 -6.74 3.85 -17.57
CA SER A 823 -5.56 2.98 -17.53
C SER A 823 -5.77 1.94 -16.44
N PHE A 824 -6.59 0.93 -16.72
CA PHE A 824 -6.94 -0.14 -15.77
C PHE A 824 -6.34 -1.49 -16.19
N VAL A 825 -6.31 -1.80 -17.49
CA VAL A 825 -5.88 -3.11 -17.97
C VAL A 825 -4.35 -3.22 -17.95
N ARG A 826 -3.82 -4.07 -17.08
CA ARG A 826 -2.39 -4.41 -17.04
C ARG A 826 -2.03 -5.52 -18.04
N GLU A 827 -0.75 -5.60 -18.39
CA GLU A 827 -0.23 -6.69 -19.22
C GLU A 827 -0.40 -8.06 -18.52
N PRO A 828 -0.84 -9.12 -19.24
CA PRO A 828 -0.94 -10.47 -18.67
C PRO A 828 0.44 -11.08 -18.37
N ASP A 829 0.61 -11.66 -17.19
CA ASP A 829 1.90 -12.16 -16.71
C ASP A 829 2.07 -13.66 -16.97
N VAL A 830 2.93 -14.02 -17.92
CA VAL A 830 3.16 -15.42 -18.32
C VAL A 830 4.06 -16.22 -17.37
N GLY A 831 4.50 -15.64 -16.25
CA GLY A 831 5.45 -16.25 -15.31
C GLY A 831 5.00 -17.59 -14.70
N PHE A 832 3.68 -17.79 -14.56
CA PHE A 832 3.11 -19.03 -13.99
C PHE A 832 2.64 -20.05 -15.03
N ALA A 833 2.67 -19.70 -16.32
CA ALA A 833 2.11 -20.52 -17.40
C ALA A 833 2.75 -21.92 -17.47
N TRP A 834 4.07 -22.01 -17.29
CA TRP A 834 4.78 -23.30 -17.27
C TRP A 834 4.40 -24.18 -16.08
N ALA A 835 4.30 -23.57 -14.89
CA ALA A 835 3.92 -24.27 -13.67
C ALA A 835 2.51 -24.87 -13.81
N ALA A 836 1.56 -24.04 -14.25
CA ALA A 836 0.16 -24.42 -14.47
C ALA A 836 0.04 -25.56 -15.50
N PHE A 837 0.76 -25.45 -16.63
CA PHE A 837 0.79 -26.49 -17.67
C PHE A 837 1.26 -27.84 -17.12
N ARG A 838 2.43 -27.87 -16.45
CA ARG A 838 3.00 -29.12 -15.93
C ARG A 838 2.14 -29.73 -14.84
N TRP A 839 1.57 -28.90 -13.97
CA TRP A 839 0.64 -29.36 -12.95
C TRP A 839 -0.61 -30.00 -13.57
N ALA A 840 -1.21 -29.36 -14.56
CA ALA A 840 -2.37 -29.89 -15.30
C ALA A 840 -2.04 -31.18 -16.09
N LYS A 841 -0.79 -31.37 -16.53
CA LYS A 841 -0.31 -32.63 -17.15
C LYS A 841 -0.02 -33.76 -16.16
N GLY A 842 -0.13 -33.53 -14.86
CA GLY A 842 0.06 -34.57 -13.83
C GLY A 842 1.47 -34.69 -13.27
N HIS A 843 2.37 -33.71 -13.48
CA HIS A 843 3.71 -33.75 -12.87
C HIS A 843 3.66 -33.63 -11.34
N SER A 844 4.65 -34.23 -10.64
CA SER A 844 4.77 -34.11 -9.17
C SER A 844 5.00 -32.67 -8.72
N LEU A 845 4.65 -32.35 -7.46
CA LEU A 845 4.87 -31.03 -6.87
C LEU A 845 6.35 -30.63 -6.92
N ASP A 846 7.25 -31.54 -6.56
CA ASP A 846 8.70 -31.37 -6.63
C ASP A 846 9.18 -30.87 -8.01
N ALA A 847 8.71 -31.56 -9.06
CA ALA A 847 9.11 -31.27 -10.43
C ALA A 847 8.61 -29.90 -10.90
N VAL A 848 7.48 -29.43 -10.37
CA VAL A 848 6.91 -28.11 -10.71
C VAL A 848 7.60 -26.99 -9.94
N LEU A 849 7.81 -27.15 -8.62
CA LEU A 849 8.46 -26.13 -7.78
C LEU A 849 9.94 -25.96 -8.11
N THR A 850 10.65 -27.01 -8.52
CA THR A 850 12.05 -26.89 -8.95
C THR A 850 12.23 -25.98 -10.17
N ASP A 851 11.21 -25.92 -11.04
CA ASP A 851 11.23 -25.12 -12.27
C ASP A 851 10.74 -23.68 -12.07
N CYS A 852 9.99 -23.43 -10.99
CA CYS A 852 9.29 -22.18 -10.73
C CYS A 852 9.67 -21.74 -9.33
N ASP A 853 10.47 -20.68 -9.22
CA ASP A 853 11.04 -20.12 -7.98
C ASP A 853 9.95 -19.54 -7.05
N LEU A 854 9.01 -20.40 -6.62
CA LEU A 854 7.79 -20.11 -5.88
C LEU A 854 7.74 -21.00 -4.64
N ALA A 855 7.31 -20.43 -3.53
CA ALA A 855 6.98 -21.21 -2.34
C ALA A 855 5.73 -22.08 -2.60
N ALA A 856 5.67 -23.26 -1.98
CA ALA A 856 4.58 -24.20 -2.19
C ALA A 856 3.18 -23.64 -1.86
N GLY A 857 3.05 -22.81 -0.82
CA GLY A 857 1.77 -22.16 -0.50
C GLY A 857 1.38 -21.08 -1.51
N ASP A 858 2.35 -20.37 -2.11
CA ASP A 858 2.09 -19.45 -3.22
C ASP A 858 1.65 -20.20 -4.47
N PHE A 859 2.29 -21.33 -4.78
CA PHE A 859 1.85 -22.22 -5.84
C PHE A 859 0.40 -22.68 -5.63
N VAL A 860 0.04 -23.19 -4.44
CA VAL A 860 -1.34 -23.60 -4.13
C VAL A 860 -2.32 -22.43 -4.24
N ARG A 861 -1.95 -21.23 -3.78
CA ARG A 861 -2.77 -20.02 -3.89
C ARG A 861 -3.06 -19.68 -5.35
N TRP A 862 -2.03 -19.62 -6.19
CA TRP A 862 -2.18 -19.31 -7.62
C TRP A 862 -2.96 -20.38 -8.36
N VAL A 863 -2.75 -21.67 -8.04
CA VAL A 863 -3.58 -22.75 -8.59
C VAL A 863 -5.04 -22.59 -8.18
N LYS A 864 -5.35 -22.27 -6.91
CA LYS A 864 -6.74 -22.04 -6.48
C LYS A 864 -7.40 -20.84 -7.18
N GLN A 865 -6.67 -19.73 -7.37
CA GLN A 865 -7.17 -18.59 -8.15
C GLN A 865 -7.39 -18.95 -9.63
N LEU A 866 -6.51 -19.76 -10.22
CA LEU A 866 -6.67 -20.29 -11.56
C LEU A 866 -7.89 -21.23 -11.66
N LEU A 867 -8.11 -22.11 -10.68
CA LEU A 867 -9.28 -22.98 -10.62
C LEU A 867 -10.58 -22.17 -10.56
N ASP A 868 -10.59 -21.08 -9.79
CA ASP A 868 -11.72 -20.16 -9.69
C ASP A 868 -12.00 -19.49 -11.04
N LEU A 869 -11.00 -18.89 -11.68
CA LEU A 869 -11.17 -18.27 -13.00
C LEU A 869 -11.56 -19.29 -14.09
N LEU A 870 -11.03 -20.51 -14.06
CA LEU A 870 -11.48 -21.58 -14.97
C LEU A 870 -12.95 -21.95 -14.72
N GLY A 871 -13.41 -21.92 -13.47
CA GLY A 871 -14.82 -22.11 -13.11
C GLY A 871 -15.71 -21.02 -13.69
N GLN A 872 -15.31 -19.75 -13.50
CA GLN A 872 -16.00 -18.59 -14.09
C GLN A 872 -16.01 -18.65 -15.63
N LEU A 873 -14.87 -19.03 -16.24
CA LEU A 873 -14.75 -19.18 -17.69
C LEU A 873 -15.67 -20.28 -18.24
N ARG A 874 -15.80 -21.40 -17.53
CA ARG A 874 -16.74 -22.46 -17.89
C ARG A 874 -18.17 -21.93 -17.94
N ASP A 875 -18.55 -21.09 -16.99
CA ASP A 875 -19.92 -20.57 -16.85
C ASP A 875 -20.20 -19.42 -17.84
N ALA A 876 -19.19 -18.60 -18.15
CA ALA A 876 -19.28 -17.51 -19.11
C ALA A 876 -19.20 -17.97 -20.59
N ALA A 877 -18.54 -19.09 -20.85
CA ALA A 877 -18.36 -19.62 -22.20
C ALA A 877 -19.68 -20.13 -22.82
N PRO A 878 -19.84 -20.05 -24.15
CA PRO A 878 -21.03 -20.59 -24.82
C PRO A 878 -21.26 -22.06 -24.46
N LYS A 879 -22.51 -22.43 -24.20
CA LYS A 879 -22.89 -23.81 -23.83
C LYS A 879 -22.43 -24.79 -24.92
N GLY A 880 -21.73 -25.86 -24.51
CA GLY A 880 -21.17 -26.87 -25.42
C GLY A 880 -19.91 -26.42 -26.17
N SER A 881 -19.30 -25.29 -25.81
CA SER A 881 -18.01 -24.88 -26.36
C SER A 881 -16.88 -25.77 -25.83
N LYS A 882 -15.85 -25.97 -26.66
CA LYS A 882 -14.62 -26.67 -26.25
C LYS A 882 -13.92 -26.01 -25.07
N VAL A 883 -14.03 -24.68 -24.95
CA VAL A 883 -13.44 -23.92 -23.84
C VAL A 883 -14.10 -24.33 -22.52
N ALA A 884 -15.43 -24.40 -22.46
CA ALA A 884 -16.14 -24.81 -21.24
C ALA A 884 -15.78 -26.26 -20.84
N GLU A 885 -15.73 -27.18 -21.80
CA GLU A 885 -15.34 -28.58 -21.54
C GLU A 885 -13.88 -28.69 -21.07
N ASN A 886 -12.97 -27.97 -21.71
CA ASN A 886 -11.54 -28.03 -21.37
C ASN A 886 -11.26 -27.32 -20.05
N ALA A 887 -12.00 -26.27 -19.70
CA ALA A 887 -11.92 -25.63 -18.39
C ALA A 887 -12.31 -26.61 -17.28
N LEU A 888 -13.40 -27.36 -17.44
CA LEU A 888 -13.79 -28.40 -16.47
C LEU A 888 -12.73 -29.50 -16.35
N LYS A 889 -12.23 -30.02 -17.47
CA LYS A 889 -11.17 -31.04 -17.47
C LYS A 889 -9.87 -30.53 -16.83
N ALA A 890 -9.53 -29.26 -17.03
CA ALA A 890 -8.38 -28.62 -16.39
C ALA A 890 -8.58 -28.52 -14.88
N ILE A 891 -9.77 -28.11 -14.43
CA ILE A 891 -10.12 -28.07 -13.00
C ILE A 891 -9.93 -29.44 -12.36
N ASP A 892 -10.50 -30.48 -12.97
CA ASP A 892 -10.41 -31.86 -12.46
C ASP A 892 -8.96 -32.36 -12.42
N ALA A 893 -8.17 -32.09 -13.45
CA ALA A 893 -6.76 -32.50 -13.53
C ALA A 893 -5.85 -31.78 -12.51
N MET A 894 -6.17 -30.52 -12.19
CA MET A 894 -5.39 -29.68 -11.28
C MET A 894 -5.80 -29.85 -9.81
N ARG A 895 -7.01 -30.34 -9.51
CA ARG A 895 -7.51 -30.57 -8.15
C ARG A 895 -6.99 -31.89 -7.56
N ARG A 896 -5.69 -31.96 -7.28
CA ARG A 896 -5.00 -33.14 -6.71
C ARG A 896 -3.93 -32.76 -5.68
N GLY A 897 -3.41 -33.74 -4.94
CA GLY A 897 -2.35 -33.54 -3.94
C GLY A 897 -2.68 -32.42 -2.94
N VAL A 898 -1.68 -31.60 -2.61
CA VAL A 898 -1.83 -30.40 -1.75
C VAL A 898 -2.91 -29.40 -2.19
N VAL A 899 -3.31 -29.38 -3.48
CA VAL A 899 -4.35 -28.46 -4.00
C VAL A 899 -5.76 -28.96 -3.66
N ALA A 900 -5.94 -30.28 -3.54
CA ALA A 900 -7.24 -30.88 -3.23
C ALA A 900 -7.67 -30.65 -1.77
N TYR A 901 -6.75 -30.24 -0.89
CA TYR A 901 -7.07 -29.94 0.49
C TYR A 901 -8.04 -28.77 0.63
N SER A 902 -9.14 -29.02 1.35
CA SER A 902 -10.07 -28.02 1.84
C SER A 902 -10.09 -28.03 3.38
N SER A 903 -10.05 -26.83 3.96
CA SER A 903 -9.97 -26.56 5.39
C SER A 903 -11.26 -26.88 6.17
N VAL A 904 -12.34 -27.27 5.49
CA VAL A 904 -13.65 -27.50 6.11
C VAL A 904 -14.14 -28.89 5.71
N SER A 905 -14.07 -29.82 6.65
CA SER A 905 -14.65 -31.17 6.57
C SER A 905 -15.78 -31.30 7.57
#